data_AF-A0A348DIW1-F1
#
_entry.id   AF-A0A348DIW1-F1
#
_cell.length_a   1.000
_cell.length_b   1.000
_cell.length_c   1.000
_cell.angle_alpha   90.00
_cell.angle_beta   90.00
_cell.angle_gamma   90.00
#
_symmetry.space_group_name_H-M   'P 1'
#
loop_
_entity.id
_entity.type
_entity.pdbx_description
1 polymer ?
#
loop_
_entity_poly.entity_id
_entity_poly.type
_entity_poly.pdbx_seq_one_letter_code
_entity_poly.pdbx_strand_id
1 'polypeptide(L)'
;MSHTLTLHPAPKRDAIFLWVLLGGLAFALLPSWSLDYGLLESTRDEIIDAYGWSHVNVSWLWYLLPAVLLLRPLSEAKREQRGRHYFDAGWALLCMAFVAVSATVEGRGLGYAVIVLFVALAAIMTLALTRLEWLGGDRFVIGSLIVIVALIGVFIVWPSIAIFIPMFTTASGEFAPLAFMNVLAQAHIIQVILNSIWLSIAVGVGCTFFGLVLAIYTTRIAQRSAIIGRIFSILPIVTPPFVVGLGVTLMMGRSGYITELMVDWFGLTNTNWLYGFTGIWLAQVLAFTPMAFMILDGAIKTIHPSLEEASYTLRASRWQTFNGVFIPLLKPALANAFLIVVVQSLADFSNPLVLGGNFDVLATQIYFYITGSQLDYQAASTLGAFLLLFSLLVFCVQYMWIGKRSYVTVSGKSYRGDVQPLPVTLVWSVVALLAVWVAFNALLYGSIFYGSFTVNWGVDYTLTLDNFIKLFGQGMSDGAWPSLLDTLLYAGIAAPITAIFGLLIAWIVVRQQFKGKKTIEFTTMLCFAVPGTVAGVSYILAFNSAPVYITGTAAIVIISMVMRNVPVGIRAGIAGLGQIDKSLDEASLSLRAGSLRTITQILLPLLRPAILSALIYSFVRAITTVSAIVFLVTPDTRVATAYILNRVEDGEYGVAIAYGSILIVVMLAIIFIFDWLIGEARISRSKAKNQA
;
A
#
# COMPACT_ATOMS: atom_id res chain seq x y z
N MET A 1 24.74 -18.30 -61.55
CA MET A 1 24.95 -16.93 -61.01
C MET A 1 23.59 -16.36 -60.63
N SER A 2 23.30 -16.26 -59.35
CA SER A 2 22.12 -15.55 -58.82
C SER A 2 22.68 -14.56 -57.81
N HIS A 3 22.88 -13.32 -58.26
CA HIS A 3 23.23 -12.21 -57.39
C HIS A 3 21.96 -11.79 -56.65
N THR A 4 21.80 -12.27 -55.42
CA THR A 4 20.88 -11.68 -54.46
C THR A 4 21.37 -10.27 -54.12
N LEU A 5 20.70 -9.27 -54.69
CA LEU A 5 20.80 -7.86 -54.29
C LEU A 5 20.41 -7.75 -52.81
N THR A 6 21.39 -7.83 -51.92
CA THR A 6 21.24 -7.40 -50.53
C THR A 6 21.14 -5.87 -50.54
N LEU A 7 19.91 -5.35 -50.53
CA LEU A 7 19.65 -3.96 -50.18
C LEU A 7 20.28 -3.69 -48.80
N HIS A 8 21.44 -3.05 -48.77
CA HIS A 8 21.99 -2.52 -47.52
C HIS A 8 20.99 -1.49 -46.99
N PRO A 9 20.40 -1.68 -45.78
CA PRO A 9 19.52 -0.69 -45.21
C PRO A 9 20.31 0.61 -45.04
N ALA A 10 19.75 1.73 -45.49
CA ALA A 10 20.34 3.06 -45.35
C ALA A 10 20.76 3.30 -43.89
N PRO A 11 21.89 3.99 -43.63
CA PRO A 11 22.38 4.22 -42.28
C PRO A 11 21.32 4.97 -41.47
N LYS A 12 20.73 4.28 -40.49
CA LYS A 12 19.77 4.89 -39.56
C LYS A 12 20.54 5.83 -38.63
N ARG A 13 20.03 7.05 -38.48
CA ARG A 13 20.52 8.00 -37.47
C ARG A 13 20.30 7.40 -36.09
N ASP A 14 21.28 7.54 -35.21
CA ASP A 14 21.16 7.02 -33.85
C ASP A 14 20.05 7.75 -33.09
N ALA A 15 19.08 7.00 -32.53
CA ALA A 15 17.94 7.55 -31.82
C ALA A 15 18.31 8.38 -30.58
N ILE A 16 19.52 8.20 -30.03
CA ILE A 16 20.04 9.01 -28.92
C ILE A 16 20.07 10.51 -29.28
N PHE A 17 20.35 10.87 -30.54
CA PHE A 17 20.33 12.28 -30.97
C PHE A 17 18.95 12.92 -30.76
N LEU A 18 17.86 12.16 -30.99
CA LEU A 18 16.50 12.65 -30.78
C LEU A 18 16.20 12.88 -29.29
N TRP A 19 16.65 11.98 -28.42
CA TRP A 19 16.44 12.11 -26.97
C TRP A 19 17.22 13.28 -26.37
N VAL A 20 18.47 13.49 -26.80
CA VAL A 20 19.26 14.66 -26.37
C VAL A 20 18.63 15.96 -26.88
N LEU A 21 18.19 16.00 -28.14
CA LEU A 21 17.49 17.16 -28.70
C LEU A 21 16.17 17.45 -27.98
N LEU A 22 15.41 16.42 -27.60
CA LEU A 22 14.19 16.55 -26.81
C LEU A 22 14.48 17.13 -25.42
N GLY A 23 15.59 16.74 -24.77
CA GLY A 23 16.07 17.38 -23.55
C GLY A 23 16.41 18.86 -23.74
N GLY A 24 17.11 19.20 -24.84
CA GLY A 24 17.43 20.59 -25.17
C GLY A 24 16.20 21.45 -25.50
N LEU A 25 15.20 20.87 -26.18
CA LEU A 25 13.91 21.54 -26.40
C LEU A 25 13.16 21.78 -25.09
N ALA A 26 13.21 20.82 -24.16
CA ALA A 26 12.60 20.99 -22.85
C ALA A 26 13.24 22.14 -22.06
N PHE A 27 14.57 22.29 -22.13
CA PHE A 27 15.26 23.45 -21.54
C PHE A 27 14.75 24.77 -22.09
N ALA A 28 14.51 24.85 -23.41
CA ALA A 28 14.03 26.06 -24.06
C ALA A 28 12.55 26.36 -23.74
N LEU A 29 11.70 25.33 -23.64
CA LEU A 29 10.24 25.46 -23.60
C LEU A 29 9.60 25.30 -22.23
N LEU A 30 10.32 24.78 -21.23
CA LEU A 30 9.80 24.55 -19.89
C LEU A 30 10.73 25.11 -18.80
N PRO A 31 10.17 25.50 -17.63
CA PRO A 31 10.97 25.88 -16.46
C PRO A 31 11.90 24.75 -16.01
N SER A 32 13.17 25.09 -15.79
CA SER A 32 14.17 24.14 -15.28
C SER A 32 14.17 24.09 -13.76
N TRP A 33 13.80 25.18 -13.11
CA TRP A 33 13.60 25.26 -11.67
C TRP A 33 12.12 25.09 -11.32
N SER A 34 11.85 24.65 -10.09
CA SER A 34 10.50 24.51 -9.56
C SER A 34 9.80 25.87 -9.49
N LEU A 35 8.49 25.85 -9.69
CA LEU A 35 7.61 26.99 -9.48
C LEU A 35 6.86 26.80 -8.16
N ASP A 36 6.67 27.86 -7.39
CA ASP A 36 6.04 27.75 -6.07
C ASP A 36 4.53 27.51 -6.20
N TYR A 37 3.89 28.11 -7.21
CA TYR A 37 2.45 28.00 -7.49
C TYR A 37 2.14 27.16 -8.75
N GLY A 38 3.14 26.54 -9.35
CA GLY A 38 2.99 25.75 -10.58
C GLY A 38 2.63 26.58 -11.83
N LEU A 39 2.59 25.95 -13.00
CA LEU A 39 2.52 26.65 -14.29
C LEU A 39 1.28 27.52 -14.52
N LEU A 40 0.16 27.24 -13.84
CA LEU A 40 -1.11 27.93 -14.08
C LEU A 40 -1.34 29.14 -13.18
N GLU A 41 -0.73 29.16 -12.00
CA GLU A 41 -0.93 30.20 -10.99
C GLU A 41 0.31 31.09 -10.81
N SER A 42 1.47 30.64 -11.29
CA SER A 42 2.71 31.43 -11.25
C SER A 42 2.60 32.67 -12.13
N THR A 43 3.21 33.76 -11.66
CA THR A 43 3.27 35.01 -12.44
C THR A 43 4.19 34.85 -13.65
N ARG A 44 4.05 35.74 -14.66
CA ARG A 44 4.92 35.70 -15.84
C ARG A 44 6.40 35.86 -15.48
N ASP A 45 6.70 36.73 -14.53
CA ASP A 45 8.08 37.00 -14.10
C ASP A 45 8.67 35.79 -13.37
N GLU A 46 7.91 35.17 -12.48
CA GLU A 46 8.30 33.91 -11.80
C GLU A 46 8.56 32.77 -12.79
N ILE A 47 7.70 32.64 -13.81
CA ILE A 47 7.89 31.66 -14.89
C ILE A 47 9.18 31.93 -15.65
N ILE A 48 9.47 33.19 -16.00
CA ILE A 48 10.70 33.59 -16.71
C ILE A 48 11.93 33.31 -15.85
N ASP A 49 11.91 33.66 -14.56
CA ASP A 49 13.02 33.42 -13.64
C ASP A 49 13.29 31.92 -13.45
N ALA A 50 12.25 31.08 -13.50
CA ALA A 50 12.37 29.64 -13.39
C ALA A 50 12.90 28.95 -14.66
N TYR A 51 12.94 29.63 -15.82
CA TYR A 51 13.63 29.11 -17.00
C TYR A 51 15.14 29.06 -16.74
N GLY A 52 15.74 27.90 -16.98
CA GLY A 52 17.16 27.72 -16.71
C GLY A 52 18.08 28.62 -17.56
N TRP A 53 17.60 29.09 -18.72
CA TRP A 53 18.33 29.99 -19.63
C TRP A 53 18.14 31.48 -19.34
N SER A 54 17.24 31.89 -18.45
CA SER A 54 17.02 33.32 -18.11
C SER A 54 18.28 33.96 -17.52
N HIS A 55 19.01 33.18 -16.72
CA HIS A 55 20.31 33.54 -16.14
C HIS A 55 21.33 32.42 -16.33
N VAL A 56 22.62 32.76 -16.32
CA VAL A 56 23.69 31.75 -16.31
C VAL A 56 23.73 31.11 -14.92
N ASN A 57 23.43 29.82 -14.85
CA ASN A 57 23.33 29.05 -13.60
C ASN A 57 23.71 27.58 -13.85
N VAL A 58 23.71 26.75 -12.81
CA VAL A 58 24.07 25.32 -12.91
C VAL A 58 23.16 24.52 -13.84
N SER A 59 21.92 24.96 -14.09
CA SER A 59 20.99 24.24 -14.96
C SER A 59 21.46 24.18 -16.41
N TRP A 60 22.30 25.12 -16.87
CA TRP A 60 22.97 25.00 -18.18
C TRP A 60 23.77 23.70 -18.28
N LEU A 61 24.47 23.29 -17.22
CA LEU A 61 25.25 22.05 -17.19
C LEU A 61 24.34 20.82 -17.25
N TRP A 62 23.11 20.89 -16.74
CA TRP A 62 22.15 19.78 -16.80
C TRP A 62 21.83 19.36 -18.23
N TYR A 63 21.83 20.30 -19.17
CA TYR A 63 21.51 20.06 -20.58
C TYR A 63 22.75 20.01 -21.48
N LEU A 64 23.84 20.71 -21.11
CA LEU A 64 25.12 20.65 -21.82
C LEU A 64 25.86 19.32 -21.62
N LEU A 65 25.84 18.74 -20.42
CA LEU A 65 26.53 17.46 -20.17
C LEU A 65 25.93 16.30 -20.99
N PRO A 66 24.60 16.13 -21.10
CA PRO A 66 24.00 15.19 -22.05
C PRO A 66 24.33 15.49 -23.51
N ALA A 67 24.51 16.77 -23.87
CA ALA A 67 24.86 17.19 -25.24
C ALA A 67 26.25 16.71 -25.69
N VAL A 68 27.14 16.31 -24.77
CA VAL A 68 28.40 15.63 -25.09
C VAL A 68 28.17 14.38 -25.95
N LEU A 69 27.03 13.70 -25.78
CA LEU A 69 26.65 12.55 -26.60
C LEU A 69 26.34 12.91 -28.07
N LEU A 70 26.33 14.19 -28.44
CA LEU A 70 26.21 14.64 -29.83
C LEU A 70 27.56 14.67 -30.56
N LEU A 71 28.68 14.71 -29.84
CA LEU A 71 30.05 14.82 -30.40
C LEU A 71 30.57 13.52 -31.04
N ARG A 72 29.67 12.63 -31.47
CA ARG A 72 29.97 11.27 -31.94
C ARG A 72 29.39 11.01 -33.34
N PRO A 73 29.81 9.94 -34.04
CA PRO A 73 29.32 9.65 -35.38
C PRO A 73 27.79 9.49 -35.42
N LEU A 74 27.17 10.12 -36.43
CA LEU A 74 25.71 10.12 -36.68
C LEU A 74 25.14 8.72 -36.97
N SER A 75 26.00 7.81 -37.44
CA SER A 75 25.63 6.42 -37.72
C SER A 75 25.40 5.63 -36.43
N GLU A 76 24.35 4.81 -36.43
CA GLU A 76 24.06 3.89 -35.34
C GLU A 76 25.28 3.01 -35.00
N ALA A 77 25.66 3.02 -33.72
CA ALA A 77 26.78 2.24 -33.21
C ALA A 77 26.54 0.73 -33.41
N LYS A 78 27.52 0.04 -34.00
CA LYS A 78 27.46 -1.41 -34.15
C LYS A 78 27.46 -2.10 -32.79
N ARG A 79 26.84 -3.28 -32.72
CA ARG A 79 26.74 -4.11 -31.51
C ARG A 79 28.09 -4.46 -30.87
N GLU A 80 29.14 -4.52 -31.67
CA GLU A 80 30.53 -4.81 -31.24
C GLU A 80 31.16 -3.67 -30.40
N GLN A 81 30.63 -2.45 -30.48
CA GLN A 81 31.15 -1.28 -29.76
C GLN A 81 30.68 -1.25 -28.30
N ARG A 82 30.91 -2.33 -27.54
CA ARG A 82 30.41 -2.48 -26.16
C ARG A 82 30.84 -1.34 -25.23
N GLY A 83 32.08 -0.87 -25.33
CA GLY A 83 32.58 0.26 -24.52
C GLY A 83 31.76 1.54 -24.70
N ARG A 84 31.28 1.81 -25.92
CA ARG A 84 30.44 2.97 -26.22
C ARG A 84 29.07 2.88 -25.54
N HIS A 85 28.45 1.69 -25.55
CA HIS A 85 27.15 1.50 -24.90
C HIS A 85 27.26 1.56 -23.37
N TYR A 86 28.34 1.04 -22.78
CA TYR A 86 28.59 1.22 -21.35
C TYR A 86 28.81 2.69 -20.98
N PHE A 87 29.53 3.44 -21.82
CA PHE A 87 29.69 4.88 -21.65
C PHE A 87 28.34 5.61 -21.74
N ASP A 88 27.53 5.34 -22.77
CA ASP A 88 26.22 6.00 -22.94
C ASP A 88 25.31 5.77 -21.71
N ALA A 89 25.23 4.53 -21.21
CA ALA A 89 24.43 4.21 -20.02
C ALA A 89 24.99 4.83 -18.74
N GLY A 90 26.31 4.72 -18.52
CA GLY A 90 26.98 5.28 -17.35
C GLY A 90 26.94 6.80 -17.31
N TRP A 91 27.11 7.45 -18.46
CA TRP A 91 27.05 8.90 -18.61
C TRP A 91 25.64 9.42 -18.36
N ALA A 92 24.62 8.77 -18.91
CA ALA A 92 23.23 9.14 -18.64
C ALA A 92 22.88 9.06 -17.15
N LEU A 93 23.35 8.01 -16.46
CA LEU A 93 23.19 7.86 -15.00
C LEU A 93 23.93 8.96 -14.23
N LEU A 94 25.16 9.27 -14.62
CA LEU A 94 25.96 10.35 -14.02
C LEU A 94 25.26 11.69 -14.19
N CYS A 95 24.73 12.01 -15.38
CA CYS A 95 23.97 13.22 -15.62
C CYS A 95 22.73 13.30 -14.71
N MET A 96 21.95 12.23 -14.57
CA MET A 96 20.80 12.21 -13.65
C MET A 96 21.22 12.48 -12.20
N ALA A 97 22.29 11.82 -11.73
CA ALA A 97 22.81 12.05 -10.39
C ALA A 97 23.33 13.48 -10.19
N PHE A 98 24.04 14.02 -11.18
CA PHE A 98 24.56 15.39 -11.14
C PHE A 98 23.42 16.41 -11.05
N VAL A 99 22.34 16.26 -11.82
CA VAL A 99 21.17 17.13 -11.75
C VAL A 99 20.56 17.11 -10.35
N ALA A 100 20.31 15.93 -9.79
CA ALA A 100 19.72 15.80 -8.46
C ALA A 100 20.62 16.41 -7.36
N VAL A 101 21.92 16.08 -7.36
CA VAL A 101 22.87 16.57 -6.35
C VAL A 101 23.09 18.06 -6.46
N SER A 102 23.27 18.60 -7.67
CA SER A 102 23.47 20.05 -7.86
C SER A 102 22.23 20.85 -7.45
N ALA A 103 21.03 20.37 -7.74
CA ALA A 103 19.80 21.01 -7.27
C ALA A 103 19.68 21.01 -5.74
N THR A 104 20.03 19.90 -5.08
CA THR A 104 20.07 19.84 -3.60
C THR A 104 21.09 20.81 -3.01
N VAL A 105 22.29 20.91 -3.60
CA VAL A 105 23.35 21.83 -3.13
C VAL A 105 22.96 23.29 -3.32
N GLU A 106 22.30 23.65 -4.42
CA GLU A 106 21.77 24.99 -4.66
C GLU A 106 20.54 25.33 -3.80
N GLY A 107 19.93 24.33 -3.14
CA GLY A 107 18.71 24.51 -2.37
C GLY A 107 17.49 24.91 -3.22
N ARG A 108 17.51 24.61 -4.53
CA ARG A 108 16.44 24.94 -5.48
C ARG A 108 15.82 23.68 -6.07
N GLY A 109 14.50 23.70 -6.27
CA GLY A 109 13.75 22.54 -6.75
C GLY A 109 13.87 22.30 -8.25
N LEU A 110 13.70 21.05 -8.67
CA LEU A 110 13.66 20.65 -10.07
C LEU A 110 12.32 21.03 -10.70
N GLY A 111 12.38 21.69 -11.85
CA GLY A 111 11.22 22.10 -12.64
C GLY A 111 10.73 21.05 -13.64
N TYR A 112 9.69 21.40 -14.41
CA TYR A 112 9.05 20.52 -15.38
C TYR A 112 10.00 20.07 -16.52
N ALA A 113 10.96 20.92 -16.92
CA ALA A 113 11.94 20.56 -17.95
C ALA A 113 12.83 19.38 -17.53
N VAL A 114 13.04 19.18 -16.22
CA VAL A 114 13.87 18.11 -15.70
C VAL A 114 13.16 16.76 -15.80
N ILE A 115 11.83 16.72 -15.70
CA ILE A 115 11.05 15.50 -15.92
C ILE A 115 11.32 14.95 -17.33
N VAL A 116 11.26 15.84 -18.32
CA VAL A 116 11.54 15.49 -19.72
C VAL A 116 13.00 15.07 -19.92
N LEU A 117 13.93 15.75 -19.25
CA LEU A 117 15.34 15.38 -19.25
C LEU A 117 15.58 13.97 -18.68
N PHE A 118 14.99 13.64 -17.53
CA PHE A 118 15.12 12.32 -16.92
C PHE A 118 14.49 11.22 -17.78
N VAL A 119 13.36 11.49 -18.43
CA VAL A 119 12.77 10.58 -19.43
C VAL A 119 13.73 10.36 -20.60
N ALA A 120 14.33 11.42 -21.13
CA ALA A 120 15.31 11.32 -22.21
C ALA A 120 16.55 10.52 -21.81
N LEU A 121 17.12 10.79 -20.62
CA LEU A 121 18.29 10.07 -20.10
C LEU A 121 17.97 8.60 -19.82
N ALA A 122 16.79 8.29 -19.27
CA ALA A 122 16.32 6.91 -19.09
C ALA A 122 16.14 6.19 -20.44
N ALA A 123 15.65 6.88 -21.48
CA ALA A 123 15.53 6.32 -22.82
C ALA A 123 16.90 6.06 -23.47
N ILE A 124 17.87 6.97 -23.29
CA ILE A 124 19.26 6.78 -23.74
C ILE A 124 19.88 5.56 -23.05
N MET A 125 19.73 5.45 -21.73
CA MET A 125 20.20 4.29 -20.96
C MET A 125 19.52 3.00 -21.41
N THR A 126 18.21 3.03 -21.71
CA THR A 126 17.47 1.89 -22.25
C THR A 126 18.05 1.45 -23.58
N LEU A 127 18.27 2.37 -24.53
CA LEU A 127 18.86 2.08 -25.84
C LEU A 127 20.25 1.47 -25.72
N ALA A 128 21.09 2.03 -24.85
CA ALA A 128 22.45 1.57 -24.60
C ALA A 128 22.46 0.14 -24.05
N LEU A 129 21.68 -0.15 -23.00
CA LEU A 129 21.57 -1.48 -22.41
C LEU A 129 20.92 -2.50 -23.36
N THR A 130 19.98 -2.07 -24.19
CA THR A 130 19.38 -2.91 -25.25
C THR A 130 20.45 -3.38 -26.24
N ARG A 131 21.33 -2.47 -26.68
CA ARG A 131 22.42 -2.78 -27.62
C ARG A 131 23.49 -3.69 -27.02
N LEU A 132 23.61 -3.71 -25.69
CA LEU A 132 24.44 -4.65 -24.93
C LEU A 132 23.78 -6.03 -24.72
N GLU A 133 22.56 -6.23 -25.23
CA GLU A 133 21.76 -7.46 -25.08
C GLU A 133 21.50 -7.88 -23.64
N TRP A 134 21.47 -6.91 -22.73
CA TRP A 134 20.91 -7.18 -21.41
C TRP A 134 19.47 -7.65 -21.58
N LEU A 135 19.06 -8.67 -20.83
CA LEU A 135 17.69 -9.21 -20.90
C LEU A 135 17.26 -9.59 -22.32
N GLY A 136 18.19 -10.08 -23.14
CA GLY A 136 17.90 -10.48 -24.53
C GLY A 136 17.72 -9.30 -25.50
N GLY A 137 18.04 -8.07 -25.09
CA GLY A 137 17.91 -6.87 -25.92
C GLY A 137 16.47 -6.39 -26.10
N ASP A 138 15.57 -6.71 -25.16
CA ASP A 138 14.19 -6.21 -25.19
C ASP A 138 14.10 -4.79 -24.59
N ARG A 139 13.82 -3.81 -25.46
CA ARG A 139 13.71 -2.39 -25.10
C ARG A 139 12.63 -2.12 -24.05
N PHE A 140 11.50 -2.82 -24.14
CA PHE A 140 10.37 -2.60 -23.24
C PHE A 140 10.68 -3.14 -21.84
N VAL A 141 11.29 -4.34 -21.75
CA VAL A 141 11.70 -4.92 -20.47
C VAL A 141 12.69 -4.01 -19.76
N ILE A 142 13.75 -3.60 -20.46
CA ILE A 142 14.81 -2.76 -19.89
C ILE A 142 14.26 -1.40 -19.46
N GLY A 143 13.49 -0.74 -20.33
CA GLY A 143 12.90 0.56 -20.02
C GLY A 143 11.97 0.49 -18.82
N SER A 144 11.14 -0.55 -18.75
CA SER A 144 10.24 -0.78 -17.61
C SER A 144 11.02 -1.02 -16.32
N LEU A 145 12.10 -1.80 -16.36
CA LEU A 145 12.98 -2.06 -15.21
C LEU A 145 13.64 -0.77 -14.70
N ILE A 146 14.14 0.07 -15.60
CA ILE A 146 14.73 1.37 -15.25
C ILE A 146 13.70 2.26 -14.55
N VAL A 147 12.49 2.37 -15.12
CA VAL A 147 11.41 3.18 -14.53
C VAL A 147 11.00 2.65 -13.17
N ILE A 148 10.85 1.33 -13.01
CA ILE A 148 10.52 0.71 -11.72
C ILE A 148 11.60 1.01 -10.68
N VAL A 149 12.89 0.82 -11.02
CA VAL A 149 13.99 1.09 -10.10
C VAL A 149 14.05 2.57 -9.73
N ALA A 150 13.84 3.47 -10.68
CA ALA A 150 13.81 4.91 -10.43
C ALA A 150 12.65 5.29 -9.50
N LEU A 151 11.43 4.84 -9.77
CA LEU A 151 10.25 5.14 -8.94
C LEU A 151 10.36 4.55 -7.54
N ILE A 152 10.84 3.32 -7.40
CA ILE A 152 11.10 2.72 -6.10
C ILE A 152 12.21 3.47 -5.36
N GLY A 153 13.28 3.85 -6.06
CA GLY A 153 14.36 4.65 -5.50
C GLY A 153 13.87 5.98 -4.93
N VAL A 154 13.12 6.74 -5.74
CA VAL A 154 12.67 8.10 -5.41
C VAL A 154 11.53 8.09 -4.39
N PHE A 155 10.53 7.21 -4.50
CA PHE A 155 9.32 7.32 -3.69
C PHE A 155 9.21 6.28 -2.56
N ILE A 156 10.14 5.35 -2.45
CA ILE A 156 10.15 4.35 -1.36
C ILE A 156 11.47 4.41 -0.61
N VAL A 157 12.59 4.22 -1.31
CA VAL A 157 13.92 4.15 -0.68
C VAL A 157 14.34 5.51 -0.13
N TRP A 158 14.22 6.58 -0.93
CA TRP A 158 14.62 7.92 -0.50
C TRP A 158 13.84 8.43 0.72
N PRO A 159 12.49 8.40 0.77
CA PRO A 159 11.76 8.72 2.00
C PRO A 159 12.20 7.88 3.19
N SER A 160 12.32 6.57 3.00
CA SER A 160 12.77 5.67 4.08
C SER A 160 14.16 6.04 4.60
N ILE A 161 15.04 6.64 3.79
CA ILE A 161 16.34 7.16 4.23
C ILE A 161 16.19 8.54 4.86
N ALA A 162 15.34 9.40 4.29
CA ALA A 162 15.13 10.78 4.74
C ALA A 162 14.67 10.86 6.20
N ILE A 163 13.91 9.89 6.69
CA ILE A 163 13.50 9.85 8.11
C ILE A 163 14.69 9.70 9.07
N PHE A 164 15.83 9.16 8.63
CA PHE A 164 17.02 9.07 9.47
C PHE A 164 17.82 10.37 9.51
N ILE A 165 17.58 11.32 8.60
CA ILE A 165 18.38 12.54 8.52
C ILE A 165 18.16 13.41 9.78
N PRO A 166 16.93 13.80 10.15
CA PRO A 166 16.72 14.63 11.34
C PRO A 166 17.08 13.93 12.65
N MET A 167 17.13 12.59 12.67
CA MET A 167 17.58 11.82 13.83
C MET A 167 19.05 12.13 14.20
N PHE A 168 19.88 12.53 13.24
CA PHE A 168 21.29 12.86 13.43
C PHE A 168 21.60 14.36 13.29
N THR A 169 20.59 15.22 13.28
CA THR A 169 20.78 16.67 13.21
C THR A 169 20.02 17.40 14.31
N THR A 170 20.54 18.55 14.75
CA THR A 170 19.82 19.46 15.65
C THR A 170 18.75 20.25 14.89
N ALA A 171 17.91 20.97 15.63
CA ALA A 171 16.97 21.95 15.06
C ALA A 171 17.66 23.05 14.22
N SER A 172 18.94 23.34 14.48
CA SER A 172 19.75 24.28 13.68
C SER A 172 20.38 23.65 12.43
N GLY A 173 20.16 22.36 12.17
CA GLY A 173 20.72 21.63 11.04
C GLY A 173 22.17 21.16 11.24
N GLU A 174 22.73 21.30 12.45
CA GLU A 174 24.08 20.83 12.76
C GLU A 174 24.08 19.31 12.97
N PHE A 175 25.14 18.64 12.52
CA PHE A 175 25.29 17.20 12.69
C PHE A 175 25.52 16.84 14.17
N ALA A 176 24.56 16.15 14.77
CA ALA A 176 24.55 15.74 16.17
C ALA A 176 24.24 14.23 16.28
N PRO A 177 25.27 13.36 16.13
CA PRO A 177 25.07 11.92 16.00
C PRO A 177 24.49 11.23 17.24
N LEU A 178 24.57 11.87 18.41
CA LEU A 178 24.12 11.33 19.70
C LEU A 178 22.79 11.93 20.16
N ALA A 179 22.22 12.89 19.42
CA ALA A 179 21.08 13.66 19.89
C ALA A 179 19.79 12.80 20.01
N PHE A 180 19.65 11.77 19.18
CA PHE A 180 18.57 10.79 19.30
C PHE A 180 18.59 10.03 20.64
N MET A 181 19.76 9.85 21.28
CA MET A 181 19.83 9.16 22.57
C MET A 181 19.17 9.96 23.68
N ASN A 182 19.18 11.29 23.60
CA ASN A 182 18.49 12.15 24.56
C ASN A 182 16.97 11.96 24.47
N VAL A 183 16.44 11.76 23.26
CA VAL A 183 15.02 11.46 23.04
C VAL A 183 14.69 10.07 23.60
N LEU A 184 15.50 9.06 23.30
CA LEU A 184 15.27 7.69 23.78
C LEU A 184 15.46 7.52 25.28
N ALA A 185 16.29 8.35 25.92
CA ALA A 185 16.53 8.30 27.36
C ALA A 185 15.31 8.78 28.17
N GLN A 186 14.33 9.42 27.54
CA GLN A 186 13.12 9.87 28.22
C GLN A 186 12.26 8.66 28.62
N ALA A 187 11.91 8.57 29.90
CA ALA A 187 11.12 7.46 30.46
C ALA A 187 9.78 7.26 29.73
N HIS A 188 9.12 8.36 29.33
CA HIS A 188 7.89 8.33 28.56
C HIS A 188 8.07 7.64 27.20
N ILE A 189 9.14 7.95 26.48
CA ILE A 189 9.43 7.37 25.15
C ILE A 189 9.68 5.86 25.25
N ILE A 190 10.40 5.41 26.27
CA ILE A 190 10.60 3.97 26.51
C ILE A 190 9.25 3.28 26.77
N GLN A 191 8.38 3.88 27.58
CA GLN A 191 7.04 3.34 27.83
C GLN A 191 6.22 3.25 26.54
N VAL A 192 6.26 4.27 25.69
CA VAL A 192 5.56 4.31 24.38
C VAL A 192 6.05 3.19 23.45
N ILE A 193 7.36 2.94 23.42
CA ILE A 193 7.94 1.84 22.64
C ILE A 193 7.42 0.49 23.16
N LEU A 194 7.48 0.28 24.48
CA LEU A 194 7.01 -0.97 25.11
C LEU A 194 5.51 -1.18 24.91
N ASN A 195 4.71 -0.13 25.08
CA ASN A 195 3.26 -0.13 24.83
C ASN A 195 2.95 -0.59 23.41
N SER A 196 3.66 -0.06 22.42
CA SER A 196 3.49 -0.42 21.00
C SER A 196 3.82 -1.89 20.74
N ILE A 197 4.91 -2.39 21.33
CA ILE A 197 5.31 -3.80 21.19
C ILE A 197 4.27 -4.72 21.84
N TRP A 198 3.89 -4.47 23.10
CA TRP A 198 2.92 -5.29 23.82
C TRP A 198 1.55 -5.30 23.14
N LEU A 199 1.07 -4.14 22.71
CA LEU A 199 -0.17 -4.01 21.97
C LEU A 199 -0.11 -4.82 20.68
N SER A 200 0.95 -4.64 19.87
CA SER A 200 1.07 -5.33 18.58
C SER A 200 1.09 -6.86 18.71
N ILE A 201 1.76 -7.38 19.73
CA ILE A 201 1.77 -8.82 20.03
C ILE A 201 0.37 -9.30 20.43
N ALA A 202 -0.30 -8.59 21.34
CA ALA A 202 -1.63 -8.97 21.80
C ALA A 202 -2.67 -8.93 20.67
N VAL A 203 -2.61 -7.93 19.79
CA VAL A 203 -3.45 -7.82 18.60
C VAL A 203 -3.11 -8.93 17.61
N GLY A 204 -1.82 -9.23 17.39
CA GLY A 204 -1.37 -10.36 16.59
C GLY A 204 -1.99 -11.69 17.03
N VAL A 205 -1.95 -11.97 18.34
CA VAL A 205 -2.58 -13.17 18.93
C VAL A 205 -4.08 -13.16 18.72
N GLY A 206 -4.75 -12.04 19.05
CA GLY A 206 -6.21 -11.89 18.93
C GLY A 206 -6.70 -12.12 17.49
N CYS A 207 -6.14 -11.39 16.52
CA CYS A 207 -6.52 -11.54 15.11
C CYS A 207 -6.22 -12.92 14.55
N THR A 208 -5.10 -13.55 14.94
CA THR A 208 -4.76 -14.89 14.47
C THR A 208 -5.74 -15.92 15.03
N PHE A 209 -6.13 -15.77 16.30
CA PHE A 209 -7.12 -16.61 16.95
C PHE A 209 -8.50 -16.47 16.30
N PHE A 210 -9.06 -15.26 16.21
CA PHE A 210 -10.37 -15.04 15.58
C PHE A 210 -10.34 -15.35 14.08
N GLY A 211 -9.23 -15.02 13.40
CA GLY A 211 -9.02 -15.37 12.00
C GLY A 211 -9.03 -16.88 11.75
N LEU A 212 -8.44 -17.67 12.67
CA LEU A 212 -8.49 -19.13 12.63
C LEU A 212 -9.91 -19.66 12.84
N VAL A 213 -10.66 -19.12 13.81
CA VAL A 213 -12.06 -19.48 14.06
C VAL A 213 -12.90 -19.26 12.81
N LEU A 214 -12.76 -18.10 12.17
CA LEU A 214 -13.46 -17.75 10.93
C LEU A 214 -13.05 -18.66 9.76
N ALA A 215 -11.75 -18.94 9.63
CA ALA A 215 -11.23 -19.79 8.57
C ALA A 215 -11.73 -21.24 8.72
N ILE A 216 -11.70 -21.80 9.93
CA ILE A 216 -12.25 -23.14 10.21
C ILE A 216 -13.74 -23.19 9.91
N TYR A 217 -14.51 -22.19 10.35
CA TYR A 217 -15.95 -22.15 10.11
C TYR A 217 -16.29 -22.16 8.61
N THR A 218 -15.70 -21.22 7.86
CA THR A 218 -16.02 -21.03 6.44
C THR A 218 -15.53 -22.16 5.54
N THR A 219 -14.46 -22.86 5.92
CA THR A 219 -13.87 -23.93 5.09
C THR A 219 -14.25 -25.34 5.49
N ARG A 220 -14.55 -25.60 6.78
CA ARG A 220 -14.76 -26.95 7.32
C ARG A 220 -16.14 -27.20 7.90
N ILE A 221 -16.91 -26.16 8.23
CA ILE A 221 -18.21 -26.29 8.91
C ILE A 221 -19.37 -25.82 8.03
N ALA A 222 -19.28 -24.63 7.45
CA ALA A 222 -20.40 -23.96 6.81
C ALA A 222 -20.64 -24.47 5.38
N GLN A 223 -21.81 -25.05 5.11
CA GLN A 223 -22.24 -25.38 3.74
C GLN A 223 -23.08 -24.27 3.09
N ARG A 224 -24.12 -23.76 3.79
CA ARG A 224 -25.03 -22.71 3.28
C ARG A 224 -24.88 -21.35 3.99
N SER A 225 -24.50 -21.35 5.27
CA SER A 225 -24.29 -20.14 6.09
C SER A 225 -22.94 -19.45 5.85
N ALA A 226 -22.09 -20.00 4.98
CA ALA A 226 -20.75 -19.47 4.71
C ALA A 226 -20.80 -18.03 4.14
N ILE A 227 -21.89 -17.66 3.47
CA ILE A 227 -22.09 -16.30 2.94
C ILE A 227 -22.15 -15.28 4.07
N ILE A 228 -22.95 -15.54 5.11
CA ILE A 228 -23.09 -14.63 6.26
C ILE A 228 -21.75 -14.51 6.98
N GLY A 229 -21.10 -15.64 7.29
CA GLY A 229 -19.78 -15.64 7.91
C GLY A 229 -18.76 -14.85 7.10
N ARG A 230 -18.76 -15.00 5.77
CA ARG A 230 -17.82 -14.32 4.88
C ARG A 230 -18.09 -12.82 4.75
N ILE A 231 -19.36 -12.39 4.68
CA ILE A 231 -19.72 -10.96 4.61
C ILE A 231 -19.25 -10.24 5.88
N PHE A 232 -19.64 -10.72 7.05
CA PHE A 232 -19.26 -10.09 8.32
C PHE A 232 -17.76 -10.22 8.63
N SER A 233 -17.06 -11.18 8.02
CA SER A 233 -15.60 -11.29 8.11
C SER A 233 -14.86 -10.34 7.18
N ILE A 234 -15.47 -9.89 6.07
CA ILE A 234 -14.80 -9.01 5.09
C ILE A 234 -15.21 -7.55 5.31
N LEU A 235 -16.38 -7.31 5.90
CA LEU A 235 -16.90 -5.96 6.14
C LEU A 235 -15.88 -5.00 6.81
N PRO A 236 -15.09 -5.41 7.84
CA PRO A 236 -14.10 -4.52 8.44
C PRO A 236 -12.93 -4.15 7.51
N ILE A 237 -12.72 -4.84 6.39
CA ILE A 237 -11.74 -4.42 5.35
C ILE A 237 -12.26 -3.21 4.56
N VAL A 238 -13.58 -3.12 4.40
CA VAL A 238 -14.24 -2.08 3.61
C VAL A 238 -14.37 -0.79 4.41
N THR A 239 -14.60 -0.92 5.72
CA THR A 239 -14.74 0.21 6.63
C THR A 239 -13.37 0.79 6.99
N PRO A 240 -13.19 2.13 7.00
CA PRO A 240 -11.97 2.74 7.51
C PRO A 240 -11.67 2.28 8.94
N PRO A 241 -10.42 1.91 9.29
CA PRO A 241 -10.12 1.26 10.56
C PRO A 241 -10.60 2.02 11.80
N PHE A 242 -10.45 3.35 11.82
CA PHE A 242 -10.86 4.16 12.98
C PHE A 242 -12.38 4.30 13.14
N VAL A 243 -13.16 4.08 12.08
CA VAL A 243 -14.63 4.05 12.16
C VAL A 243 -15.06 2.83 12.98
N VAL A 244 -14.30 1.73 12.92
CA VAL A 244 -14.46 0.59 13.84
C VAL A 244 -14.16 1.03 15.27
N GLY A 245 -13.09 1.79 15.49
CA GLY A 245 -12.77 2.39 16.79
C GLY A 245 -13.90 3.27 17.34
N LEU A 246 -14.44 4.18 16.52
CA LEU A 246 -15.61 4.99 16.86
C LEU A 246 -16.83 4.14 17.20
N GLY A 247 -17.12 3.11 16.40
CA GLY A 247 -18.21 2.17 16.67
C GLY A 247 -18.06 1.47 18.03
N VAL A 248 -16.85 1.03 18.37
CA VAL A 248 -16.56 0.48 19.70
C VAL A 248 -16.75 1.53 20.80
N THR A 249 -16.33 2.78 20.59
CA THR A 249 -16.58 3.89 21.53
C THR A 249 -18.08 4.11 21.77
N LEU A 250 -18.92 4.02 20.73
CA LEU A 250 -20.37 4.16 20.89
C LEU A 250 -20.98 3.04 21.73
N MET A 251 -20.50 1.82 21.56
CA MET A 251 -21.04 0.67 22.29
C MET A 251 -20.53 0.63 23.74
N MET A 252 -19.23 0.81 23.92
CA MET A 252 -18.48 0.44 25.13
C MET A 252 -17.68 1.60 25.72
N GLY A 253 -17.79 2.81 25.17
CA GLY A 253 -17.16 4.00 25.74
C GLY A 253 -17.81 4.43 27.05
N ARG A 254 -17.38 5.58 27.58
CA ARG A 254 -17.86 6.12 28.86
C ARG A 254 -19.40 6.23 28.93
N SER A 255 -20.02 6.67 27.83
CA SER A 255 -21.48 6.82 27.68
C SER A 255 -22.06 5.76 26.73
N GLY A 256 -21.36 4.64 26.55
CA GLY A 256 -21.82 3.55 25.70
C GLY A 256 -22.85 2.68 26.41
N TYR A 257 -23.86 2.20 25.68
CA TYR A 257 -24.95 1.42 26.24
C TYR A 257 -24.50 0.09 26.88
N ILE A 258 -23.38 -0.50 26.45
CA ILE A 258 -22.81 -1.69 27.10
C ILE A 258 -22.18 -1.30 28.43
N THR A 259 -21.47 -0.17 28.49
CA THR A 259 -20.88 0.32 29.74
C THR A 259 -21.96 0.69 30.74
N GLU A 260 -23.02 1.37 30.30
CA GLU A 260 -24.18 1.71 31.14
C GLU A 260 -24.85 0.45 31.69
N LEU A 261 -25.09 -0.57 30.85
CA LEU A 261 -25.59 -1.86 31.30
C LEU A 261 -24.65 -2.50 32.33
N MET A 262 -23.33 -2.42 32.14
CA MET A 262 -22.35 -2.93 33.11
C MET A 262 -22.35 -2.16 34.44
N VAL A 263 -22.58 -0.86 34.41
CA VAL A 263 -22.74 -0.04 35.62
C VAL A 263 -23.99 -0.47 36.37
N ASP A 264 -25.13 -0.55 35.68
CA ASP A 264 -26.44 -0.79 36.29
C ASP A 264 -26.59 -2.22 36.81
N TRP A 265 -26.11 -3.23 36.05
CA TRP A 265 -26.34 -4.64 36.37
C TRP A 265 -25.17 -5.31 37.08
N PHE A 266 -23.94 -4.85 36.84
CA PHE A 266 -22.72 -5.47 37.37
C PHE A 266 -21.95 -4.56 38.34
N GLY A 267 -22.44 -3.35 38.61
CA GLY A 267 -21.83 -2.43 39.58
C GLY A 267 -20.47 -1.89 39.15
N LEU A 268 -20.22 -1.77 37.84
CA LEU A 268 -18.96 -1.27 37.32
C LEU A 268 -18.73 0.19 37.77
N THR A 269 -17.66 0.44 38.52
CA THR A 269 -17.36 1.79 39.05
C THR A 269 -16.49 2.63 38.11
N ASN A 270 -15.66 1.99 37.28
CA ASN A 270 -14.79 2.69 36.32
C ASN A 270 -15.37 2.63 34.91
N THR A 271 -16.07 3.69 34.51
CA THR A 271 -16.66 3.83 33.17
C THR A 271 -15.63 4.08 32.06
N ASN A 272 -14.37 4.35 32.40
CA ASN A 272 -13.29 4.59 31.43
C ASN A 272 -12.52 3.32 31.01
N TRP A 273 -13.01 2.14 31.38
CA TRP A 273 -12.34 0.86 31.16
C TRP A 273 -12.03 0.51 29.69
N LEU A 274 -12.73 1.13 28.72
CA LEU A 274 -12.46 0.96 27.30
C LEU A 274 -11.20 1.70 26.84
N TYR A 275 -10.94 2.90 27.36
CA TYR A 275 -9.84 3.71 26.85
C TYR A 275 -8.49 3.17 27.33
N GLY A 276 -7.51 3.16 26.45
CA GLY A 276 -6.20 2.58 26.68
C GLY A 276 -5.98 1.31 25.87
N PHE A 277 -5.18 0.40 26.43
CA PHE A 277 -4.82 -0.86 25.79
C PHE A 277 -6.05 -1.68 25.34
N THR A 278 -7.08 -1.75 26.18
CA THR A 278 -8.29 -2.58 25.95
C THR A 278 -9.07 -2.16 24.71
N GLY A 279 -9.39 -0.88 24.59
CA GLY A 279 -10.12 -0.33 23.45
C GLY A 279 -9.32 -0.41 22.17
N ILE A 280 -8.04 -0.04 22.22
CA ILE A 280 -7.17 -0.14 21.04
C ILE A 280 -7.07 -1.60 20.57
N TRP A 281 -6.83 -2.53 21.50
CA TRP A 281 -6.75 -3.96 21.19
C TRP A 281 -8.06 -4.45 20.57
N LEU A 282 -9.21 -4.11 21.15
CA LEU A 282 -10.51 -4.53 20.65
C LEU A 282 -10.79 -3.98 19.24
N ALA A 283 -10.59 -2.69 19.03
CA ALA A 283 -10.80 -2.05 17.73
C ALA A 283 -9.87 -2.63 16.65
N GLN A 284 -8.59 -2.81 16.95
CA GLN A 284 -7.64 -3.39 16.01
C GLN A 284 -7.90 -4.88 15.74
N VAL A 285 -8.34 -5.65 16.75
CA VAL A 285 -8.74 -7.05 16.54
C VAL A 285 -9.90 -7.14 15.56
N LEU A 286 -10.92 -6.29 15.72
CA LEU A 286 -12.05 -6.24 14.79
C LEU A 286 -11.63 -5.81 13.39
N ALA A 287 -10.78 -4.78 13.29
CA ALA A 287 -10.34 -4.24 12.01
C ALA A 287 -9.38 -5.18 11.24
N PHE A 288 -8.49 -5.90 11.94
CA PHE A 288 -7.39 -6.65 11.31
C PHE A 288 -7.58 -8.18 11.28
N THR A 289 -8.53 -8.73 12.02
CA THR A 289 -8.94 -10.15 11.92
C THR A 289 -9.22 -10.61 10.48
N PRO A 290 -9.87 -9.83 9.61
CA PRO A 290 -10.11 -10.23 8.21
C PRO A 290 -8.85 -10.58 7.43
N MET A 291 -7.72 -9.88 7.70
CA MET A 291 -6.45 -10.15 7.04
C MET A 291 -5.89 -11.51 7.45
N ALA A 292 -5.92 -11.83 8.75
CA ALA A 292 -5.52 -13.15 9.26
C ALA A 292 -6.42 -14.25 8.73
N PHE A 293 -7.74 -14.01 8.71
CA PHE A 293 -8.74 -14.91 8.14
C PHE A 293 -8.41 -15.27 6.67
N MET A 294 -8.13 -14.29 5.81
CA MET A 294 -7.84 -14.56 4.38
C MET A 294 -6.59 -15.43 4.17
N ILE A 295 -5.56 -15.22 4.99
CA ILE A 295 -4.33 -16.03 4.94
C ILE A 295 -4.62 -17.47 5.38
N LEU A 296 -5.35 -17.63 6.49
CA LEU A 296 -5.64 -18.93 7.08
C LEU A 296 -6.67 -19.71 6.25
N ASP A 297 -7.69 -19.06 5.69
CA ASP A 297 -8.67 -19.66 4.78
C ASP A 297 -7.97 -20.26 3.54
N GLY A 298 -7.04 -19.50 2.94
CA GLY A 298 -6.22 -19.98 1.83
C GLY A 298 -5.35 -21.18 2.22
N ALA A 299 -4.70 -21.13 3.39
CA ALA A 299 -3.84 -22.20 3.87
C ALA A 299 -4.61 -23.48 4.25
N ILE A 300 -5.80 -23.38 4.84
CA ILE A 300 -6.61 -24.55 5.18
C ILE A 300 -7.05 -25.28 3.90
N LYS A 301 -7.38 -24.54 2.83
CA LYS A 301 -7.79 -25.11 1.54
C LYS A 301 -6.68 -25.88 0.81
N THR A 302 -5.41 -25.66 1.15
CA THR A 302 -4.30 -26.42 0.55
C THR A 302 -4.03 -27.73 1.30
N ILE A 303 -4.53 -27.90 2.53
CA ILE A 303 -4.35 -29.14 3.30
C ILE A 303 -5.18 -30.26 2.66
N HIS A 304 -4.50 -31.30 2.19
CA HIS A 304 -5.16 -32.39 1.48
C HIS A 304 -5.90 -33.33 2.46
N PRO A 305 -7.19 -33.66 2.24
CA PRO A 305 -7.98 -34.50 3.15
C PRO A 305 -7.37 -35.89 3.43
N SER A 306 -6.59 -36.43 2.48
CA SER A 306 -5.95 -37.76 2.65
C SER A 306 -5.00 -37.85 3.84
N LEU A 307 -4.41 -36.73 4.28
CA LEU A 307 -3.54 -36.71 5.46
C LEU A 307 -4.33 -37.00 6.75
N GLU A 308 -5.58 -36.56 6.80
CA GLU A 308 -6.50 -36.82 7.90
C GLU A 308 -7.09 -38.23 7.79
N GLU A 309 -7.41 -38.70 6.59
CA GLU A 309 -7.85 -40.09 6.37
C GLU A 309 -6.77 -41.11 6.76
N ALA A 310 -5.50 -40.80 6.47
CA ALA A 310 -4.36 -41.61 6.89
C ALA A 310 -4.27 -41.69 8.43
N SER A 311 -4.48 -40.58 9.15
CA SER A 311 -4.48 -40.62 10.62
C SER A 311 -5.66 -41.41 11.18
N TYR A 312 -6.85 -41.32 10.57
CA TYR A 312 -7.99 -42.16 10.96
C TYR A 312 -7.75 -43.65 10.69
N THR A 313 -7.04 -44.00 9.60
CA THR A 313 -6.63 -45.39 9.29
C THR A 313 -5.65 -45.93 10.34
N LEU A 314 -4.82 -45.06 10.91
CA LEU A 314 -3.96 -45.35 12.06
C LEU A 314 -4.71 -45.30 13.41
N ARG A 315 -6.05 -45.28 13.40
CA ARG A 315 -6.94 -45.22 14.57
C ARG A 315 -6.80 -43.96 15.42
N ALA A 316 -6.32 -42.85 14.85
CA ALA A 316 -6.30 -41.57 15.55
C ALA A 316 -7.74 -41.05 15.76
N SER A 317 -8.02 -40.52 16.94
CA SER A 317 -9.26 -39.79 17.22
C SER A 317 -9.29 -38.42 16.53
N ARG A 318 -10.47 -37.81 16.40
CA ARG A 318 -10.60 -36.48 15.76
C ARG A 318 -9.73 -35.40 16.41
N TRP A 319 -9.57 -35.44 17.74
CA TRP A 319 -8.70 -34.53 18.48
C TRP A 319 -7.22 -34.80 18.23
N GLN A 320 -6.83 -36.08 18.11
CA GLN A 320 -5.47 -36.47 17.74
C GLN A 320 -5.15 -36.05 16.31
N THR A 321 -6.07 -36.23 15.36
CA THR A 321 -5.92 -35.75 13.98
C THR A 321 -5.83 -34.22 13.93
N PHE A 322 -6.68 -33.51 14.68
CA PHE A 322 -6.67 -32.05 14.71
C PHE A 322 -5.34 -31.49 15.26
N ASN A 323 -4.90 -31.96 16.43
CA ASN A 323 -3.67 -31.44 17.07
C ASN A 323 -2.38 -32.04 16.50
N GLY A 324 -2.43 -33.27 15.97
CA GLY A 324 -1.27 -34.01 15.47
C GLY A 324 -1.02 -33.85 13.98
N VAL A 325 -2.05 -33.53 13.17
CA VAL A 325 -1.94 -33.38 11.72
C VAL A 325 -2.35 -31.97 11.29
N PHE A 326 -3.59 -31.56 11.56
CA PHE A 326 -4.15 -30.32 11.03
C PHE A 326 -3.42 -29.06 11.54
N ILE A 327 -3.29 -28.87 12.86
CA ILE A 327 -2.65 -27.69 13.45
C ILE A 327 -1.15 -27.61 13.08
N PRO A 328 -0.34 -28.68 13.16
CA PRO A 328 1.07 -28.64 12.76
C PRO A 328 1.28 -28.23 11.31
N LEU A 329 0.43 -28.68 10.39
CA LEU A 329 0.46 -28.26 8.98
C LEU A 329 0.07 -26.78 8.82
N LEU A 330 -0.77 -26.25 9.70
CA LEU A 330 -1.20 -24.85 9.69
C LEU A 330 -0.24 -23.89 10.40
N LYS A 331 0.69 -24.38 11.26
CA LYS A 331 1.65 -23.55 12.02
C LYS A 331 2.39 -22.49 11.18
N PRO A 332 2.91 -22.77 9.97
CA PRO A 332 3.56 -21.75 9.15
C PRO A 332 2.59 -20.63 8.73
N ALA A 333 1.34 -20.98 8.42
CA ALA A 333 0.32 -20.00 8.08
C ALA A 333 -0.13 -19.18 9.30
N LEU A 334 -0.24 -19.81 10.48
CA LEU A 334 -0.51 -19.11 11.74
C LEU A 334 0.60 -18.11 12.07
N ALA A 335 1.86 -18.51 11.97
CA ALA A 335 3.00 -17.62 12.19
C ALA A 335 3.01 -16.47 11.17
N ASN A 336 2.73 -16.74 9.89
CA ASN A 336 2.63 -15.71 8.87
C ASN A 336 1.49 -14.72 9.14
N ALA A 337 0.29 -15.21 9.48
CA ALA A 337 -0.85 -14.36 9.84
C ALA A 337 -0.55 -13.50 11.07
N PHE A 338 0.05 -14.10 12.11
CA PHE A 338 0.48 -13.39 13.32
C PHE A 338 1.45 -12.25 13.00
N LEU A 339 2.55 -12.55 12.29
CA LEU A 339 3.58 -11.55 11.98
C LEU A 339 3.04 -10.41 11.10
N ILE A 340 2.17 -10.72 10.13
CA ILE A 340 1.51 -9.70 9.30
C ILE A 340 0.64 -8.78 10.15
N VAL A 341 -0.16 -9.33 11.06
CA VAL A 341 -1.02 -8.51 11.92
C VAL A 341 -0.18 -7.67 12.89
N VAL A 342 0.90 -8.20 13.45
CA VAL A 342 1.81 -7.44 14.33
C VAL A 342 2.32 -6.19 13.60
N VAL A 343 2.80 -6.34 12.36
CA VAL A 343 3.23 -5.20 11.53
C VAL A 343 2.09 -4.19 11.31
N GLN A 344 0.89 -4.68 11.04
CA GLN A 344 -0.28 -3.81 10.79
C GLN A 344 -0.74 -3.07 12.05
N SER A 345 -0.70 -3.71 13.22
CA SER A 345 -1.01 -3.09 14.51
C SER A 345 -0.01 -2.01 14.88
N LEU A 346 1.28 -2.30 14.68
CA LEU A 346 2.37 -1.35 14.90
C LEU A 346 2.26 -0.12 13.98
N ALA A 347 1.77 -0.32 12.76
CA ALA A 347 1.58 0.73 11.77
C ALA A 347 0.26 1.50 11.91
N ASP A 348 -0.64 1.06 12.78
CA ASP A 348 -1.93 1.68 12.98
C ASP A 348 -1.79 2.91 13.89
N PHE A 349 -2.46 3.97 13.46
CA PHE A 349 -2.40 5.28 14.07
C PHE A 349 -3.78 5.72 14.54
N SER A 350 -4.79 5.42 13.73
CA SER A 350 -6.09 6.04 13.90
C SER A 350 -6.90 5.40 15.03
N ASN A 351 -6.81 4.08 15.29
CA ASN A 351 -7.45 3.51 16.48
C ASN A 351 -6.79 3.97 17.78
N PRO A 352 -5.44 3.97 17.92
CA PRO A 352 -4.79 4.52 19.10
C PRO A 352 -5.10 5.99 19.35
N LEU A 353 -5.24 6.82 18.31
CA LEU A 353 -5.59 8.23 18.47
C LEU A 353 -6.99 8.40 19.10
N VAL A 354 -7.96 7.59 18.67
CA VAL A 354 -9.35 7.69 19.14
C VAL A 354 -9.55 7.03 20.51
N LEU A 355 -8.89 5.90 20.77
CA LEU A 355 -9.13 5.04 21.93
C LEU A 355 -7.99 5.04 22.96
N GLY A 356 -6.90 5.76 22.72
CA GLY A 356 -5.69 5.68 23.53
C GLY A 356 -5.85 6.20 24.95
N GLY A 357 -6.59 7.30 25.17
CA GLY A 357 -6.64 7.93 26.49
C GLY A 357 -5.23 8.28 26.97
N ASN A 358 -4.77 7.62 28.05
CA ASN A 358 -3.41 7.78 28.59
C ASN A 358 -2.41 6.71 28.10
N PHE A 359 -2.84 5.83 27.18
CA PHE A 359 -2.00 4.77 26.62
C PHE A 359 -1.46 5.21 25.26
N ASP A 360 -0.24 5.74 25.30
CA ASP A 360 0.42 6.21 24.11
C ASP A 360 1.20 5.11 23.39
N VAL A 361 1.19 5.18 22.06
CA VAL A 361 1.95 4.30 21.16
C VAL A 361 2.80 5.13 20.21
N LEU A 362 3.79 4.50 19.60
CA LEU A 362 4.78 5.16 18.74
C LEU A 362 4.09 5.95 17.61
N ALA A 363 3.07 5.35 16.99
CA ALA A 363 2.34 5.97 15.91
C ALA A 363 1.67 7.29 16.29
N THR A 364 1.00 7.37 17.45
CA THR A 364 0.34 8.61 17.92
C THR A 364 1.33 9.65 18.40
N GLN A 365 2.42 9.22 19.05
CA GLN A 365 3.44 10.16 19.50
C GLN A 365 4.19 10.80 18.32
N ILE A 366 4.50 10.05 17.27
CA ILE A 366 5.05 10.62 16.02
C ILE A 366 4.15 11.73 15.47
N TYR A 367 2.83 11.53 15.52
CA TYR A 367 1.86 12.55 15.10
C TYR A 367 1.96 13.79 15.97
N PHE A 368 1.86 13.66 17.29
CA PHE A 368 1.89 14.81 18.19
C PHE A 368 3.21 15.60 18.16
N TYR A 369 4.35 14.98 17.87
CA TYR A 369 5.60 15.74 17.69
C TYR A 369 5.60 16.64 16.45
N ILE A 370 4.82 16.30 15.43
CA ILE A 370 4.73 17.08 14.19
C ILE A 370 3.58 18.08 14.26
N THR A 371 2.39 17.63 14.62
CA THR A 371 1.17 18.46 14.59
C THR A 371 0.89 19.16 15.92
N GLY A 372 1.39 18.62 17.05
CA GLY A 372 1.10 19.09 18.41
C GLY A 372 1.94 20.28 18.87
N SER A 373 1.95 21.38 18.11
CA SER A 373 2.61 22.69 18.39
C SER A 373 4.14 22.72 18.49
N GLN A 374 4.83 21.58 18.52
CA GLN A 374 6.28 21.53 18.73
C GLN A 374 7.14 21.42 17.46
N LEU A 375 6.56 21.04 16.30
CA LEU A 375 7.30 20.83 15.03
C LEU A 375 8.68 20.17 15.23
N ASP A 376 8.74 19.18 16.13
CA ASP A 376 9.99 18.53 16.53
C ASP A 376 10.28 17.37 15.58
N TYR A 377 10.85 17.72 14.43
CA TYR A 377 11.24 16.76 13.41
C TYR A 377 12.29 15.76 13.93
N GLN A 378 13.11 16.14 14.91
CA GLN A 378 14.14 15.27 15.47
C GLN A 378 13.52 14.15 16.32
N ALA A 379 12.62 14.49 17.23
CA ALA A 379 11.91 13.51 18.05
C ALA A 379 11.02 12.60 17.18
N ALA A 380 10.25 13.19 16.26
CA ALA A 380 9.40 12.45 15.33
C ALA A 380 10.20 11.48 14.44
N SER A 381 11.36 11.92 13.94
CA SER A 381 12.28 11.08 13.15
C SER A 381 12.90 9.97 13.98
N THR A 382 13.27 10.24 15.23
CA THR A 382 13.82 9.21 16.14
C THR A 382 12.79 8.12 16.40
N LEU A 383 11.56 8.48 16.78
CA LEU A 383 10.47 7.53 17.01
C LEU A 383 10.11 6.78 15.72
N GLY A 384 10.01 7.49 14.60
CA GLY A 384 9.71 6.92 13.29
C GLY A 384 10.78 5.95 12.79
N ALA A 385 12.07 6.26 12.99
CA ALA A 385 13.18 5.38 12.64
C ALA A 385 13.15 4.08 13.46
N PHE A 386 12.86 4.14 14.77
CA PHE A 386 12.71 2.96 15.61
C PHE A 386 11.49 2.13 15.23
N LEU A 387 10.37 2.79 14.92
CA LEU A 387 9.15 2.15 14.43
C LEU A 387 9.40 1.42 13.10
N LEU A 388 10.11 2.06 12.18
CA LEU A 388 10.53 1.47 10.90
C LEU A 388 11.48 0.29 11.11
N LEU A 389 12.49 0.44 11.97
CA LEU A 389 13.47 -0.61 12.26
C LEU A 389 12.79 -1.85 12.85
N PHE A 390 11.90 -1.66 13.83
CA PHE A 390 11.16 -2.76 14.45
C PHE A 390 10.23 -3.44 13.45
N SER A 391 9.49 -2.66 12.65
CA SER A 391 8.64 -3.19 11.59
C SER A 391 9.44 -4.00 10.55
N LEU A 392 10.59 -3.47 10.13
CA LEU A 392 11.49 -4.14 9.19
C LEU A 392 12.08 -5.43 9.78
N LEU A 393 12.40 -5.44 11.08
CA LEU A 393 12.87 -6.64 11.78
C LEU A 393 11.81 -7.73 11.75
N VAL A 394 10.57 -7.41 12.14
CA VAL A 394 9.44 -8.36 12.11
C VAL A 394 9.20 -8.86 10.68
N PHE A 395 9.23 -7.96 9.70
CA PHE A 395 9.10 -8.31 8.29
C PHE A 395 10.24 -9.21 7.78
N CYS A 396 11.50 -8.94 8.16
CA CYS A 396 12.65 -9.77 7.79
C CYS A 396 12.56 -11.17 8.42
N VAL A 397 12.17 -11.26 9.69
CA VAL A 397 11.90 -12.54 10.37
C VAL A 397 10.81 -13.31 9.62
N GLN A 398 9.71 -12.65 9.28
CA GLN A 398 8.63 -13.22 8.49
C GLN A 398 9.13 -13.74 7.13
N TYR A 399 9.87 -12.92 6.39
CA TYR A 399 10.38 -13.25 5.05
C TYR A 399 11.34 -14.45 5.09
N MET A 400 12.27 -14.47 6.05
CA MET A 400 13.24 -15.55 6.20
C MET A 400 12.60 -16.88 6.66
N TRP A 401 11.58 -16.80 7.52
CA TRP A 401 10.90 -17.99 8.06
C TRP A 401 10.04 -18.68 6.99
N ILE A 402 9.31 -17.90 6.18
CA ILE A 402 8.39 -18.44 5.17
C ILE A 402 9.13 -19.07 3.99
N GLY A 403 10.27 -18.50 3.58
CA GLY A 403 11.03 -18.93 2.40
C GLY A 403 11.60 -20.36 2.44
N LYS A 404 11.49 -21.08 3.55
CA LYS A 404 12.07 -22.43 3.73
C LYS A 404 11.06 -23.56 3.95
N ARG A 405 9.75 -23.27 4.00
CA ARG A 405 8.73 -24.29 4.34
C ARG A 405 7.56 -24.31 3.36
N SER A 406 7.87 -24.61 2.10
CA SER A 406 6.86 -25.03 1.12
C SER A 406 6.47 -26.48 1.42
N TYR A 407 5.45 -26.67 2.26
CA TYR A 407 4.78 -27.97 2.35
C TYR A 407 3.87 -28.08 1.13
N VAL A 408 4.44 -28.45 -0.02
CA VAL A 408 3.66 -28.76 -1.22
C VAL A 408 2.76 -29.95 -0.89
N THR A 409 1.52 -29.67 -0.50
CA THR A 409 0.48 -30.68 -0.23
C THR A 409 -0.40 -30.96 -1.44
N VAL A 410 -0.33 -30.10 -2.47
CA VAL A 410 -1.07 -30.28 -3.73
C VAL A 410 -0.21 -31.08 -4.71
N SER A 411 -0.44 -32.40 -4.74
CA SER A 411 0.09 -33.29 -5.78
C SER A 411 -0.75 -33.16 -7.05
N GLY A 412 -0.18 -33.43 -8.23
CA GLY A 412 -0.89 -33.41 -9.52
C GLY A 412 -1.97 -34.49 -9.69
N LYS A 413 -2.31 -35.23 -8.63
CA LYS A 413 -3.38 -36.25 -8.64
C LYS A 413 -4.70 -35.61 -8.21
N SER A 414 -5.72 -35.73 -9.06
CA SER A 414 -7.09 -35.32 -8.71
C SER A 414 -7.61 -36.20 -7.58
N TYR A 415 -7.84 -35.63 -6.40
CA TYR A 415 -8.46 -36.33 -5.27
C TYR A 415 -9.91 -35.88 -5.11
N ARG A 416 -10.77 -36.85 -4.79
CA ARG A 416 -12.22 -36.67 -4.59
C ARG A 416 -12.67 -36.94 -3.15
N GLY A 417 -11.74 -37.00 -2.20
CA GLY A 417 -12.08 -37.24 -0.80
C GLY A 417 -12.79 -36.03 -0.17
N ASP A 418 -13.86 -36.31 0.56
CA ASP A 418 -14.56 -35.32 1.38
C ASP A 418 -13.69 -34.90 2.57
N VAL A 419 -13.82 -33.63 2.98
CA VAL A 419 -13.15 -33.15 4.20
C VAL A 419 -13.68 -33.90 5.41
N GLN A 420 -12.76 -34.42 6.22
CA GLN A 420 -13.11 -35.22 7.39
C GLN A 420 -13.76 -34.36 8.49
N PRO A 421 -14.74 -34.91 9.23
CA PRO A 421 -15.48 -34.15 10.24
C PRO A 421 -14.58 -33.79 11.42
N LEU A 422 -14.68 -32.54 11.87
CA LEU A 422 -13.96 -32.04 13.04
C LEU A 422 -14.53 -32.62 14.37
N PRO A 423 -13.80 -32.49 15.49
CA PRO A 423 -14.33 -32.80 16.82
C PRO A 423 -15.62 -32.01 17.09
N VAL A 424 -16.66 -32.66 17.61
CA VAL A 424 -17.98 -32.04 17.82
C VAL A 424 -17.91 -30.84 18.76
N THR A 425 -17.15 -30.95 19.86
CA THR A 425 -16.95 -29.84 20.80
C THR A 425 -16.29 -28.63 20.14
N LEU A 426 -15.28 -28.85 19.28
CA LEU A 426 -14.64 -27.78 18.51
C LEU A 426 -15.63 -27.09 17.57
N VAL A 427 -16.49 -27.85 16.88
CA VAL A 427 -17.52 -27.30 15.99
C VAL A 427 -18.45 -26.36 16.76
N TRP A 428 -19.00 -26.82 17.89
CA TRP A 428 -19.90 -25.98 18.70
C TRP A 428 -19.21 -24.74 19.26
N SER A 429 -17.96 -24.86 19.74
CA SER A 429 -17.19 -23.70 20.21
C SER A 429 -16.94 -22.68 19.09
N VAL A 430 -16.56 -23.14 17.89
CA VAL A 430 -16.35 -22.26 16.73
C VAL A 430 -17.65 -21.58 16.29
N VAL A 431 -18.77 -22.31 16.27
CA VAL A 431 -20.08 -21.77 15.92
C VAL A 431 -20.54 -20.73 16.95
N ALA A 432 -20.40 -21.01 18.25
CA ALA A 432 -20.77 -20.08 19.32
C ALA A 432 -19.93 -18.80 19.28
N LEU A 433 -18.60 -18.92 19.14
CA LEU A 433 -17.70 -17.77 19.01
C LEU A 433 -18.03 -16.93 17.77
N LEU A 434 -18.35 -17.57 16.66
CA LEU A 434 -18.76 -16.86 15.44
C LEU A 434 -20.09 -16.13 15.64
N ALA A 435 -21.07 -16.76 16.29
CA ALA A 435 -22.35 -16.13 16.55
C ALA A 435 -22.18 -14.85 17.39
N VAL A 436 -21.33 -14.90 18.43
CA VAL A 436 -20.96 -13.73 19.23
C VAL A 436 -20.25 -12.68 18.37
N TRP A 437 -19.28 -13.08 17.54
CA TRP A 437 -18.56 -12.16 16.65
C TRP A 437 -19.50 -11.44 15.66
N VAL A 438 -20.42 -12.17 15.03
CA VAL A 438 -21.39 -11.62 14.09
C VAL A 438 -22.37 -10.69 14.81
N ALA A 439 -22.88 -11.09 15.98
CA ALA A 439 -23.75 -10.24 16.79
C ALA A 439 -23.04 -8.94 17.20
N PHE A 440 -21.79 -9.03 17.65
CA PHE A 440 -20.98 -7.87 18.01
C PHE A 440 -20.79 -6.92 16.83
N ASN A 441 -20.41 -7.44 15.64
CA ASN A 441 -20.26 -6.60 14.45
C ASN A 441 -21.59 -5.99 14.01
N ALA A 442 -22.69 -6.75 14.05
CA ALA A 442 -24.02 -6.24 13.72
C ALA A 442 -24.42 -5.09 14.65
N LEU A 443 -24.17 -5.22 15.95
CA LEU A 443 -24.38 -4.15 16.92
C LEU A 443 -23.48 -2.95 16.66
N LEU A 444 -22.20 -3.17 16.32
CA LEU A 444 -21.23 -2.11 16.02
C LEU A 444 -21.67 -1.27 14.83
N TYR A 445 -21.93 -1.90 13.68
CA TYR A 445 -22.38 -1.18 12.50
C TYR A 445 -23.77 -0.59 12.69
N GLY A 446 -24.67 -1.31 13.38
CA GLY A 446 -25.98 -0.79 13.77
C GLY A 446 -25.88 0.48 14.62
N SER A 447 -24.92 0.54 15.55
CA SER A 447 -24.68 1.70 16.40
C SER A 447 -24.10 2.88 15.62
N ILE A 448 -23.23 2.64 14.63
CA ILE A 448 -22.72 3.70 13.75
C ILE A 448 -23.87 4.31 12.92
N PHE A 449 -24.69 3.46 12.29
CA PHE A 449 -25.83 3.94 11.50
C PHE A 449 -26.85 4.64 12.37
N TYR A 450 -27.28 4.03 13.48
CA TYR A 450 -28.24 4.65 14.40
C TYR A 450 -27.69 5.96 14.99
N GLY A 451 -26.44 5.94 15.47
CA GLY A 451 -25.78 7.09 16.08
C GLY A 451 -25.61 8.27 15.14
N SER A 452 -25.48 8.05 13.83
CA SER A 452 -25.44 9.14 12.85
C SER A 452 -26.71 10.00 12.83
N PHE A 453 -27.85 9.46 13.27
CA PHE A 453 -29.12 10.17 13.37
C PHE A 453 -29.42 10.67 14.79
N THR A 454 -28.51 10.58 15.75
CA THR A 454 -28.76 11.02 17.14
C THR A 454 -28.23 12.43 17.39
N VAL A 455 -28.91 13.19 18.25
CA VAL A 455 -28.47 14.55 18.65
C VAL A 455 -27.14 14.46 19.39
N ASN A 456 -27.07 13.65 20.44
CA ASN A 456 -25.87 13.45 21.22
C ASN A 456 -25.84 12.06 21.83
N TRP A 457 -25.01 11.18 21.26
CA TRP A 457 -24.93 9.79 21.71
C TRP A 457 -24.63 9.68 23.22
N GLY A 458 -25.37 8.82 23.92
CA GLY A 458 -25.21 8.62 25.36
C GLY A 458 -25.84 9.70 26.25
N VAL A 459 -26.48 10.73 25.66
CA VAL A 459 -27.18 11.80 26.40
C VAL A 459 -28.58 12.01 25.83
N ASP A 460 -28.67 12.27 24.54
CA ASP A 460 -29.92 12.52 23.82
C ASP A 460 -29.97 11.71 22.51
N TYR A 461 -30.75 10.64 22.55
CA TYR A 461 -30.98 9.72 21.42
C TYR A 461 -32.11 10.20 20.49
N THR A 462 -32.60 11.43 20.64
CA THR A 462 -33.60 12.01 19.73
C THR A 462 -33.09 11.99 18.29
N LEU A 463 -33.94 11.55 17.37
CA LEU A 463 -33.59 11.45 15.95
C LEU A 463 -33.51 12.85 15.32
N THR A 464 -32.39 13.13 14.66
CA THR A 464 -32.11 14.40 13.99
C THR A 464 -31.32 14.19 12.70
N LEU A 465 -31.43 15.15 11.79
CA LEU A 465 -30.59 15.24 10.58
C LEU A 465 -29.50 16.32 10.72
N ASP A 466 -29.39 16.96 11.89
CA ASP A 466 -28.47 18.07 12.14
C ASP A 466 -27.01 17.69 11.88
N ASN A 467 -26.58 16.48 12.22
CA ASN A 467 -25.23 15.99 11.91
C ASN A 467 -24.94 16.02 10.40
N PHE A 468 -25.90 15.61 9.57
CA PHE A 468 -25.77 15.62 8.12
C PHE A 468 -25.85 17.04 7.54
N ILE A 469 -26.69 17.90 8.13
CA ILE A 469 -26.81 19.31 7.75
C ILE A 469 -25.50 20.05 8.07
N LYS A 470 -24.91 19.86 9.24
CA LYS A 470 -23.59 20.41 9.60
C LYS A 470 -22.49 19.92 8.68
N LEU A 471 -22.58 18.65 8.27
CA LEU A 471 -21.60 17.99 7.42
C LEU A 471 -21.61 18.51 5.97
N PHE A 472 -22.79 18.63 5.35
CA PHE A 472 -22.93 19.01 3.92
C PHE A 472 -23.47 20.42 3.68
N GLY A 473 -23.95 21.11 4.71
CA GLY A 473 -24.53 22.44 4.63
C GLY A 473 -23.51 23.56 4.40
N GLN A 474 -22.21 23.24 4.48
CA GLN A 474 -21.10 24.18 4.20
C GLN A 474 -20.88 24.44 2.69
N GLY A 475 -21.63 23.76 1.82
CA GLY A 475 -21.57 23.94 0.36
C GLY A 475 -20.54 23.04 -0.33
N MET A 476 -20.23 23.34 -1.59
CA MET A 476 -19.25 22.55 -2.39
C MET A 476 -17.80 23.00 -2.19
N SER A 477 -17.59 24.19 -1.62
CA SER A 477 -16.26 24.77 -1.38
C SER A 477 -15.67 24.42 -0.02
N ASP A 478 -16.51 24.07 0.96
CA ASP A 478 -16.08 23.79 2.32
C ASP A 478 -16.84 22.58 2.90
N GLY A 479 -16.29 21.94 3.93
CA GLY A 479 -16.89 20.78 4.60
C GLY A 479 -16.73 19.44 3.89
N ALA A 480 -17.79 18.62 3.91
CA ALA A 480 -17.71 17.21 3.52
C ALA A 480 -17.72 16.93 2.02
N TRP A 481 -18.40 17.77 1.22
CA TRP A 481 -18.44 17.60 -0.23
C TRP A 481 -17.05 17.60 -0.88
N PRO A 482 -16.21 18.63 -0.69
CA PRO A 482 -14.88 18.65 -1.30
C PRO A 482 -14.03 17.47 -0.79
N SER A 483 -14.08 17.16 0.51
CA SER A 483 -13.29 16.06 1.05
C SER A 483 -13.69 14.68 0.51
N LEU A 484 -14.98 14.46 0.26
CA LEU A 484 -15.48 13.22 -0.34
C LEU A 484 -15.06 13.13 -1.81
N LEU A 485 -15.23 14.21 -2.57
CA LEU A 485 -14.90 14.28 -3.99
C LEU A 485 -13.38 14.11 -4.22
N ASP A 486 -12.55 14.80 -3.45
CA ASP A 486 -11.10 14.67 -3.51
C ASP A 486 -10.66 13.26 -3.17
N THR A 487 -11.25 12.63 -2.15
CA THR A 487 -10.95 11.23 -1.81
C THR A 487 -11.29 10.28 -2.94
N LEU A 488 -12.46 10.44 -3.56
CA LEU A 488 -12.89 9.63 -4.70
C LEU A 488 -12.01 9.87 -5.93
N LEU A 489 -11.63 11.13 -6.19
CA LEU A 489 -10.75 11.53 -7.28
C LEU A 489 -9.34 10.95 -7.08
N TYR A 490 -8.74 11.15 -5.92
CA TYR A 490 -7.38 10.69 -5.61
C TYR A 490 -7.31 9.17 -5.61
N ALA A 491 -8.28 8.48 -5.02
CA ALA A 491 -8.36 7.01 -5.09
C ALA A 491 -8.63 6.51 -6.52
N GLY A 492 -9.47 7.22 -7.28
CA GLY A 492 -9.76 6.93 -8.68
C GLY A 492 -8.55 7.08 -9.61
N ILE A 493 -7.62 7.99 -9.29
CA ILE A 493 -6.33 8.13 -9.98
C ILE A 493 -5.32 7.10 -9.48
N ALA A 494 -5.21 6.92 -8.16
CA ALA A 494 -4.22 6.04 -7.56
C ALA A 494 -4.45 4.56 -7.90
N ALA A 495 -5.69 4.08 -7.91
CA ALA A 495 -5.99 2.66 -8.07
C ALA A 495 -5.59 2.09 -9.46
N PRO A 496 -5.90 2.73 -10.60
CA PRO A 496 -5.42 2.29 -11.90
C PRO A 496 -3.90 2.29 -12.00
N ILE A 497 -3.23 3.33 -11.50
CA ILE A 497 -1.76 3.43 -11.51
C ILE A 497 -1.17 2.28 -10.69
N THR A 498 -1.72 2.01 -9.51
CA THR A 498 -1.33 0.91 -8.63
C THR A 498 -1.48 -0.45 -9.33
N ALA A 499 -2.62 -0.70 -9.97
CA ALA A 499 -2.90 -1.96 -10.64
C ALA A 499 -1.97 -2.19 -11.83
N ILE A 500 -1.78 -1.18 -12.69
CA ILE A 500 -0.91 -1.25 -13.87
C ILE A 500 0.56 -1.42 -13.44
N PHE A 501 1.02 -0.59 -12.52
CA PHE A 501 2.41 -0.63 -12.06
C PHE A 501 2.72 -1.93 -11.30
N GLY A 502 1.81 -2.38 -10.45
CA GLY A 502 1.93 -3.66 -9.75
C GLY A 502 1.91 -4.86 -10.70
N LEU A 503 1.06 -4.85 -11.74
CA LEU A 503 1.06 -5.90 -12.78
C LEU A 503 2.37 -5.91 -13.58
N LEU A 504 2.89 -4.73 -13.92
CA LEU A 504 4.15 -4.61 -14.65
C LEU A 504 5.32 -5.18 -13.83
N ILE A 505 5.40 -4.85 -12.54
CA ILE A 505 6.41 -5.40 -11.62
C ILE A 505 6.22 -6.91 -11.50
N ALA A 506 4.98 -7.40 -11.32
CA ALA A 506 4.70 -8.83 -11.27
C ALA A 506 5.12 -9.56 -12.54
N TRP A 507 4.87 -8.98 -13.72
CA TRP A 507 5.28 -9.56 -14.99
C TRP A 507 6.81 -9.65 -15.12
N ILE A 508 7.54 -8.59 -14.77
CA ILE A 508 9.00 -8.61 -14.77
C ILE A 508 9.53 -9.66 -13.79
N VAL A 509 8.99 -9.68 -12.57
CA VAL A 509 9.39 -10.62 -11.53
C VAL A 509 9.05 -12.08 -11.91
N VAL A 510 7.92 -12.36 -12.55
CA VAL A 510 7.53 -13.75 -12.86
C VAL A 510 8.16 -14.25 -14.15
N ARG A 511 8.17 -13.42 -15.21
CA ARG A 511 8.55 -13.85 -16.57
C ARG A 511 10.00 -13.59 -16.92
N GLN A 512 10.67 -12.63 -16.26
CA GLN A 512 12.05 -12.26 -16.57
C GLN A 512 13.06 -12.81 -15.55
N GLN A 513 14.28 -13.03 -16.01
CA GLN A 513 15.42 -13.47 -15.21
C GLN A 513 16.55 -12.45 -15.33
N PHE A 514 16.91 -11.80 -14.23
CA PHE A 514 17.97 -10.79 -14.20
C PHE A 514 18.66 -10.74 -12.83
N LYS A 515 19.89 -10.21 -12.84
CA LYS A 515 20.65 -9.94 -11.62
C LYS A 515 19.95 -8.82 -10.82
N GLY A 516 19.74 -9.03 -9.53
CA GLY A 516 19.03 -8.06 -8.67
C GLY A 516 17.51 -8.25 -8.57
N LYS A 517 16.94 -9.29 -9.20
CA LYS A 517 15.52 -9.64 -9.09
C LYS A 517 15.03 -9.76 -7.64
N LYS A 518 15.77 -10.47 -6.79
CA LYS A 518 15.46 -10.59 -5.35
C LYS A 518 15.49 -9.25 -4.61
N THR A 519 16.37 -8.33 -5.03
CA THR A 519 16.42 -6.98 -4.47
C THR A 519 15.16 -6.21 -4.82
N ILE A 520 14.70 -6.26 -6.06
CA ILE A 520 13.43 -5.62 -6.45
C ILE A 520 12.25 -6.23 -5.71
N GLU A 521 12.19 -7.56 -5.61
CA GLU A 521 11.16 -8.25 -4.82
C GLU A 521 11.17 -7.75 -3.36
N PHE A 522 12.33 -7.74 -2.71
CA PHE A 522 12.49 -7.28 -1.33
C PHE A 522 12.13 -5.80 -1.15
N THR A 523 12.67 -4.91 -1.98
CA THR A 523 12.42 -3.46 -1.89
C THR A 523 10.96 -3.13 -2.20
N THR A 524 10.29 -3.88 -3.08
CA THR A 524 8.86 -3.64 -3.31
C THR A 524 8.00 -4.19 -2.18
N MET A 525 8.44 -5.24 -1.49
CA MET A 525 7.77 -5.68 -0.26
C MET A 525 8.03 -4.72 0.92
N LEU A 526 9.13 -3.94 0.90
CA LEU A 526 9.39 -2.88 1.89
C LEU A 526 8.23 -1.89 1.99
N CYS A 527 7.48 -1.63 0.91
CA CYS A 527 6.28 -0.79 0.92
C CYS A 527 5.22 -1.24 1.93
N PHE A 528 5.12 -2.55 2.22
CA PHE A 528 4.26 -3.05 3.29
C PHE A 528 4.87 -2.93 4.67
N ALA A 529 6.20 -3.02 4.76
CA ALA A 529 6.92 -2.98 6.02
C ALA A 529 7.00 -1.54 6.57
N VAL A 530 7.02 -0.51 5.70
CA VAL A 530 7.05 0.89 6.15
C VAL A 530 5.69 1.26 6.77
N PRO A 531 5.65 1.57 8.09
CA PRO A 531 4.43 1.98 8.77
C PRO A 531 3.84 3.25 8.15
N GLY A 532 2.51 3.42 8.21
CA GLY A 532 1.86 4.54 7.55
C GLY A 532 2.29 5.90 8.11
N THR A 533 2.41 6.02 9.44
CA THR A 533 2.90 7.25 10.09
C THR A 533 4.32 7.60 9.66
N VAL A 534 5.22 6.62 9.72
CA VAL A 534 6.61 6.72 9.20
C VAL A 534 6.60 7.17 7.74
N ALA A 535 5.78 6.55 6.89
CA ALA A 535 5.66 6.94 5.50
C ALA A 535 5.24 8.41 5.35
N GLY A 536 4.22 8.86 6.08
CA GLY A 536 3.78 10.27 6.09
C GLY A 536 4.90 11.24 6.44
N VAL A 537 5.54 11.04 7.59
CA VAL A 537 6.68 11.88 8.04
C VAL A 537 7.83 11.84 7.05
N SER A 538 8.20 10.65 6.60
CA SER A 538 9.31 10.46 5.67
C SER A 538 9.07 11.14 4.31
N TYR A 539 7.82 11.20 3.85
CA TYR A 539 7.45 11.88 2.62
C TYR A 539 7.56 13.40 2.77
N ILE A 540 7.11 13.97 3.89
CA ILE A 540 7.34 15.40 4.18
C ILE A 540 8.83 15.69 4.15
N LEU A 541 9.62 14.93 4.92
CA LEU A 541 11.07 15.15 5.01
C LEU A 541 11.77 15.03 3.65
N ALA A 542 11.33 14.07 2.82
CA ALA A 542 11.92 13.81 1.52
C ALA A 542 11.55 14.81 0.42
N PHE A 543 10.37 15.45 0.53
CA PHE A 543 9.76 16.22 -0.56
C PHE A 543 9.33 17.64 -0.17
N ASN A 544 9.78 18.12 0.99
CA ASN A 544 9.64 19.52 1.43
C ASN A 544 10.95 20.31 1.26
N SER A 545 11.95 19.73 0.59
CA SER A 545 13.24 20.35 0.33
C SER A 545 13.80 19.94 -1.04
N ALA A 546 14.80 20.67 -1.51
CA ALA A 546 15.48 20.38 -2.78
C ALA A 546 16.05 18.95 -2.76
N PRO A 547 15.88 18.18 -3.85
CA PRO A 547 15.64 18.68 -5.20
C PRO A 547 14.17 18.60 -5.65
N VAL A 548 13.23 18.08 -4.86
CA VAL A 548 11.84 17.86 -5.29
C VAL A 548 10.87 18.43 -4.26
N TYR A 549 10.12 19.46 -4.65
CA TYR A 549 9.08 20.08 -3.82
C TYR A 549 7.70 19.68 -4.34
N ILE A 550 7.07 18.72 -3.65
CA ILE A 550 5.68 18.29 -3.95
C ILE A 550 4.80 18.27 -2.70
N THR A 551 5.35 18.63 -1.54
CA THR A 551 4.60 18.74 -0.28
C THR A 551 3.51 19.80 -0.41
N GLY A 552 2.33 19.54 0.13
CA GLY A 552 1.17 20.42 0.04
C GLY A 552 0.34 20.30 -1.24
N THR A 553 0.75 19.46 -2.20
CA THR A 553 0.01 19.23 -3.46
C THR A 553 -0.79 17.92 -3.42
N ALA A 554 -1.81 17.78 -4.28
CA ALA A 554 -2.51 16.48 -4.42
C ALA A 554 -1.58 15.35 -4.91
N ALA A 555 -0.48 15.70 -5.60
CA ALA A 555 0.45 14.73 -6.16
C ALA A 555 1.14 13.89 -5.07
N ILE A 556 1.59 14.49 -3.96
CA ILE A 556 2.26 13.74 -2.88
C ILE A 556 1.30 12.75 -2.21
N VAL A 557 0.03 13.11 -2.08
CA VAL A 557 -1.04 12.24 -1.54
C VAL A 557 -1.29 11.06 -2.49
N ILE A 558 -1.50 11.33 -3.78
CA ILE A 558 -1.75 10.28 -4.79
C ILE A 558 -0.54 9.35 -4.91
N ILE A 559 0.68 9.88 -4.96
CA ILE A 559 1.90 9.07 -5.04
C ILE A 559 2.06 8.20 -3.80
N SER A 560 1.82 8.75 -2.60
CA SER A 560 1.83 7.98 -1.35
C SER A 560 0.79 6.85 -1.37
N MET A 561 -0.44 7.12 -1.84
CA MET A 561 -1.47 6.09 -2.03
C MET A 561 -1.03 5.00 -3.01
N VAL A 562 -0.44 5.38 -4.16
CA VAL A 562 0.04 4.44 -5.17
C VAL A 562 1.13 3.56 -4.57
N MET A 563 2.21 4.15 -4.09
CA MET A 563 3.43 3.45 -3.67
C MET A 563 3.17 2.50 -2.50
N ARG A 564 2.32 2.90 -1.55
CA ARG A 564 1.93 2.04 -0.42
C ARG A 564 1.03 0.87 -0.85
N ASN A 565 0.28 1.02 -1.94
CA ASN A 565 -0.67 0.01 -2.41
C ASN A 565 -0.13 -0.85 -3.56
N VAL A 566 1.01 -0.51 -4.20
CA VAL A 566 1.65 -1.28 -5.30
C VAL A 566 1.72 -2.79 -5.02
N PRO A 567 2.10 -3.24 -3.81
CA PRO A 567 2.23 -4.67 -3.57
C PRO A 567 0.92 -5.47 -3.68
N VAL A 568 -0.24 -4.82 -3.56
CA VAL A 568 -1.54 -5.44 -3.88
C VAL A 568 -1.57 -5.85 -5.35
N GLY A 569 -1.25 -4.91 -6.24
CA GLY A 569 -1.21 -5.15 -7.68
C GLY A 569 -0.18 -6.22 -8.05
N ILE A 570 0.95 -6.26 -7.34
CA ILE A 570 1.97 -7.30 -7.55
C ILE A 570 1.44 -8.68 -7.20
N ARG A 571 0.80 -8.85 -6.03
CA ARG A 571 0.26 -10.16 -5.63
C ARG A 571 -0.84 -10.63 -6.56
N ALA A 572 -1.74 -9.73 -6.96
CA ALA A 572 -2.77 -10.03 -7.95
C ALA A 572 -2.15 -10.43 -9.29
N GLY A 573 -1.12 -9.73 -9.75
CA GLY A 573 -0.39 -10.04 -10.97
C GLY A 573 0.35 -11.38 -10.91
N ILE A 574 1.04 -11.69 -9.82
CA ILE A 574 1.72 -12.99 -9.61
C ILE A 574 0.69 -14.13 -9.63
N ALA A 575 -0.43 -13.97 -8.92
CA ALA A 575 -1.49 -14.97 -8.89
C ALA A 575 -2.12 -15.19 -10.27
N GLY A 576 -2.37 -14.12 -11.03
CA GLY A 576 -2.91 -14.19 -12.39
C GLY A 576 -1.92 -14.83 -13.37
N LEU A 577 -0.67 -14.38 -13.38
CA LEU A 577 0.38 -14.91 -14.24
C LEU A 577 0.75 -16.36 -13.92
N GLY A 578 0.66 -16.77 -12.65
CA GLY A 578 0.91 -18.15 -12.23
C GLY A 578 -0.10 -19.15 -12.81
N GLN A 579 -1.27 -18.70 -13.25
CA GLN A 579 -2.27 -19.53 -13.92
C GLN A 579 -2.07 -19.59 -15.45
N ILE A 580 -1.23 -18.72 -16.01
CA ILE A 580 -1.00 -18.61 -17.45
C ILE A 580 0.35 -19.26 -17.79
N ASP A 581 0.30 -20.32 -18.59
CA ASP A 581 1.50 -21.03 -19.03
C ASP A 581 2.46 -20.10 -19.79
N LYS A 582 3.77 -20.28 -19.57
CA LYS A 582 4.81 -19.45 -20.19
C LYS A 582 4.94 -19.69 -21.70
N SER A 583 4.47 -20.83 -22.21
CA SER A 583 4.48 -21.16 -23.64
C SER A 583 3.76 -20.13 -24.52
N LEU A 584 2.77 -19.40 -23.98
CA LEU A 584 2.10 -18.31 -24.72
C LEU A 584 3.05 -17.14 -25.01
N ASP A 585 3.89 -16.79 -24.04
CA ASP A 585 4.92 -15.76 -24.18
C ASP A 585 5.95 -16.23 -25.23
N GLU A 586 6.41 -17.48 -25.13
CA GLU A 586 7.43 -18.07 -26.00
C GLU A 586 6.94 -18.23 -27.46
N ALA A 587 5.67 -18.60 -27.67
CA ALA A 587 5.06 -18.68 -28.99
C ALA A 587 5.00 -17.30 -29.67
N SER A 588 4.58 -16.27 -28.94
CA SER A 588 4.54 -14.89 -29.44
C SER A 588 5.93 -14.38 -29.82
N LEU A 589 6.92 -14.58 -28.94
CA LEU A 589 8.31 -14.17 -29.17
C LEU A 589 8.94 -14.93 -30.35
N SER A 590 8.61 -16.21 -30.55
CA SER A 590 9.08 -17.02 -31.68
C SER A 590 8.56 -16.51 -33.03
N LEU A 591 7.38 -15.88 -33.05
CA LEU A 591 6.82 -15.18 -34.21
C LEU A 591 7.38 -13.76 -34.39
N ARG A 592 8.46 -13.41 -33.68
CA ARG A 592 9.12 -12.09 -33.68
C ARG A 592 8.23 -10.95 -33.17
N ALA A 593 7.19 -11.24 -32.40
CA ALA A 593 6.50 -10.20 -31.65
C ALA A 593 7.40 -9.70 -30.51
N GLY A 594 7.35 -8.39 -30.20
CA GLY A 594 8.07 -7.83 -29.04
C GLY A 594 7.33 -8.05 -27.72
N SER A 595 7.99 -7.89 -26.58
CA SER A 595 7.35 -8.06 -25.26
C SER A 595 6.15 -7.15 -25.04
N LEU A 596 6.20 -5.88 -25.48
CA LEU A 596 5.06 -4.96 -25.38
C LEU A 596 3.82 -5.49 -26.13
N ARG A 597 4.02 -6.06 -27.32
CA ARG A 597 2.95 -6.65 -28.13
C ARG A 597 2.40 -7.92 -27.47
N THR A 598 3.27 -8.78 -26.96
CA THR A 598 2.90 -9.98 -26.20
C THR A 598 2.07 -9.64 -24.97
N ILE A 599 2.50 -8.63 -24.20
CA ILE A 599 1.76 -8.15 -23.03
C ILE A 599 0.40 -7.61 -23.45
N THR A 600 0.36 -6.67 -24.38
CA THR A 600 -0.88 -5.97 -24.72
C THR A 600 -1.91 -6.83 -25.44
N GLN A 601 -1.48 -7.73 -26.33
CA GLN A 601 -2.38 -8.52 -27.16
C GLN A 601 -2.72 -9.90 -26.59
N ILE A 602 -1.86 -10.46 -25.73
CA ILE A 602 -2.05 -11.81 -25.19
C ILE A 602 -2.25 -11.76 -23.67
N LEU A 603 -1.30 -11.21 -22.92
CA LEU A 603 -1.35 -11.28 -21.46
C LEU A 603 -2.41 -10.37 -20.84
N LEU A 604 -2.55 -9.11 -21.27
CA LEU A 604 -3.54 -8.18 -20.70
C LEU A 604 -4.98 -8.70 -20.86
N PRO A 605 -5.42 -9.21 -22.03
CA PRO A 605 -6.74 -9.83 -22.15
C PRO A 605 -6.96 -11.01 -21.21
N LEU A 606 -5.96 -11.89 -21.06
CA LEU A 606 -6.02 -13.05 -20.17
C LEU A 606 -5.97 -12.67 -18.68
N LEU A 607 -5.28 -11.57 -18.35
CA LEU A 607 -5.13 -11.03 -17.00
C LEU A 607 -6.27 -10.08 -16.60
N ARG A 608 -7.28 -9.84 -17.45
CA ARG A 608 -8.43 -8.97 -17.14
C ARG A 608 -9.03 -9.25 -15.75
N PRO A 609 -9.30 -10.51 -15.34
CA PRO A 609 -9.86 -10.77 -14.01
C PRO A 609 -8.91 -10.36 -12.88
N ALA A 610 -7.60 -10.57 -13.05
CA ALA A 610 -6.59 -10.17 -12.08
C ALA A 610 -6.43 -8.64 -12.00
N ILE A 611 -6.47 -7.94 -13.15
CA ILE A 611 -6.42 -6.48 -13.23
C ILE A 611 -7.62 -5.85 -12.53
N LEU A 612 -8.82 -6.36 -12.80
CA LEU A 612 -10.05 -5.85 -12.19
C LEU A 612 -10.06 -6.09 -10.67
N SER A 613 -9.62 -7.27 -10.23
CA SER A 613 -9.47 -7.56 -8.80
C SER A 613 -8.44 -6.65 -8.13
N ALA A 614 -7.29 -6.41 -8.79
CA ALA A 614 -6.26 -5.50 -8.31
C ALA A 614 -6.76 -4.05 -8.23
N LEU A 615 -7.52 -3.61 -9.24
CA LEU A 615 -8.09 -2.27 -9.32
C LEU A 615 -9.06 -2.01 -8.16
N ILE A 616 -10.04 -2.89 -7.95
CA ILE A 616 -11.02 -2.75 -6.86
C ILE A 616 -10.33 -2.72 -5.52
N TYR A 617 -9.44 -3.68 -5.28
CA TYR A 617 -8.76 -3.76 -3.99
C TYR A 617 -7.89 -2.53 -3.76
N SER A 618 -7.17 -2.05 -4.78
CA SER A 618 -6.34 -0.85 -4.67
C SER A 618 -7.18 0.40 -4.42
N PHE A 619 -8.37 0.49 -5.03
CA PHE A 619 -9.32 1.57 -4.81
C PHE A 619 -9.87 1.57 -3.37
N VAL A 620 -10.34 0.41 -2.89
CA VAL A 620 -10.82 0.24 -1.51
C VAL A 620 -9.73 0.62 -0.51
N ARG A 621 -8.50 0.18 -0.77
CA ARG A 621 -7.33 0.46 0.05
C ARG A 621 -6.93 1.94 0.02
N ALA A 622 -7.05 2.62 -1.12
CA ALA A 622 -6.73 4.03 -1.25
C ALA A 622 -7.70 4.91 -0.44
N ILE A 623 -9.02 4.68 -0.54
CA ILE A 623 -10.03 5.45 0.20
C ILE A 623 -9.89 5.26 1.71
N THR A 624 -9.60 4.04 2.16
CA THR A 624 -9.51 3.72 3.59
C THR A 624 -8.16 4.09 4.21
N THR A 625 -7.22 4.66 3.43
CA THR A 625 -5.91 5.04 3.94
C THR A 625 -6.01 6.32 4.77
N VAL A 626 -5.41 6.30 5.96
CA VAL A 626 -5.39 7.47 6.89
C VAL A 626 -3.97 7.76 7.37
N SER A 627 -3.27 6.74 7.88
CA SER A 627 -2.05 6.90 8.68
C SER A 627 -0.91 7.69 8.02
N ALA A 628 -0.70 7.53 6.70
CA ALA A 628 0.29 8.33 5.98
C ALA A 628 -0.26 9.66 5.49
N ILE A 629 -1.55 9.70 5.18
CA ILE A 629 -2.19 10.81 4.49
C ILE A 629 -2.45 11.96 5.45
N VAL A 630 -2.75 11.69 6.72
CA VAL A 630 -2.97 12.73 7.73
C VAL A 630 -1.81 13.75 7.83
N PHE A 631 -0.58 13.30 7.53
CA PHE A 631 0.61 14.16 7.51
C PHE A 631 0.75 14.97 6.21
N LEU A 632 0.18 14.49 5.11
CA LEU A 632 0.40 15.03 3.77
C LEU A 632 -0.70 15.97 3.30
N VAL A 633 -1.84 15.96 3.97
CA VAL A 633 -3.01 16.77 3.59
C VAL A 633 -2.89 18.20 4.08
N THR A 634 -3.43 19.09 3.27
CA THR A 634 -3.56 20.52 3.52
C THR A 634 -5.04 20.90 3.50
N PRO A 635 -5.40 22.14 3.89
CA PRO A 635 -6.75 22.66 3.70
C PRO A 635 -7.24 22.60 2.24
N ASP A 636 -6.37 22.49 1.24
CA ASP A 636 -6.77 22.39 -0.18
C ASP A 636 -6.80 20.95 -0.72
N THR A 637 -6.20 20.00 0.00
CA THR A 637 -6.11 18.58 -0.40
C THR A 637 -6.84 17.69 0.59
N ARG A 638 -8.14 17.96 0.77
CA ARG A 638 -8.92 17.40 1.87
C ARG A 638 -9.28 15.96 1.56
N VAL A 639 -8.79 14.99 2.33
CA VAL A 639 -9.34 13.63 2.26
C VAL A 639 -10.37 13.41 3.36
N ALA A 640 -11.41 12.64 3.05
CA ALA A 640 -12.53 12.32 3.92
C ALA A 640 -12.06 11.70 5.23
N THR A 641 -11.07 10.79 5.17
CA THR A 641 -10.56 10.11 6.37
C THR A 641 -9.86 11.06 7.35
N ALA A 642 -9.08 12.02 6.85
CA ALA A 642 -8.45 13.05 7.66
C ALA A 642 -9.49 14.06 8.19
N TYR A 643 -10.46 14.44 7.35
CA TYR A 643 -11.55 15.31 7.77
C TYR A 643 -12.34 14.70 8.94
N ILE A 644 -12.72 13.42 8.84
CA ILE A 644 -13.43 12.74 9.93
C ILE A 644 -12.57 12.70 11.19
N LEU A 645 -11.27 12.42 11.05
CA LEU A 645 -10.36 12.37 12.19
C LEU A 645 -10.27 13.74 12.90
N ASN A 646 -10.15 14.83 12.14
CA ASN A 646 -10.14 16.18 12.70
C ASN A 646 -11.43 16.48 13.45
N ARG A 647 -12.60 16.05 12.94
CA ARG A 647 -13.88 16.17 13.65
C ARG A 647 -13.91 15.40 14.97
N VAL A 648 -13.24 14.24 15.03
CA VAL A 648 -13.08 13.50 16.28
C VAL A 648 -12.19 14.24 17.27
N GLU A 649 -11.08 14.82 16.81
CA GLU A 649 -10.20 15.65 17.64
C GLU A 649 -10.90 16.90 18.17
N ASP A 650 -11.76 17.53 17.36
CA ASP A 650 -12.60 18.67 17.74
C ASP A 650 -13.74 18.29 18.71
N GLY A 651 -13.95 17.00 18.99
CA GLY A 651 -15.03 16.48 19.84
C GLY A 651 -16.40 16.44 19.15
N GLU A 652 -16.47 16.69 17.84
CA GLU A 652 -17.68 16.63 17.01
C GLU A 652 -18.00 15.17 16.60
N TYR A 653 -18.14 14.27 17.59
CA TYR A 653 -18.36 12.84 17.35
C TYR A 653 -19.59 12.55 16.48
N GLY A 654 -20.71 13.27 16.68
CA GLY A 654 -21.93 13.09 15.87
C GLY A 654 -21.70 13.32 14.37
N VAL A 655 -20.95 14.36 14.02
CA VAL A 655 -20.57 14.67 12.63
C VAL A 655 -19.61 13.62 12.09
N ALA A 656 -18.62 13.21 12.89
CA ALA A 656 -17.66 12.18 12.51
C ALA A 656 -18.33 10.82 12.22
N ILE A 657 -19.31 10.42 13.04
CA ILE A 657 -20.08 9.18 12.88
C ILE A 657 -20.98 9.25 11.66
N ALA A 658 -21.64 10.39 11.42
CA ALA A 658 -22.46 10.61 10.23
C ALA A 658 -21.64 10.51 8.94
N TYR A 659 -20.45 11.08 8.92
CA TYR A 659 -19.59 10.94 7.76
C TYR A 659 -19.03 9.50 7.64
N GLY A 660 -18.69 8.86 8.75
CA GLY A 660 -18.29 7.45 8.78
C GLY A 660 -19.36 6.52 8.19
N SER A 661 -20.64 6.74 8.53
CA SER A 661 -21.76 5.94 8.00
C SER A 661 -21.94 6.14 6.48
N ILE A 662 -21.79 7.38 5.99
CA ILE A 662 -21.84 7.68 4.56
C ILE A 662 -20.68 7.03 3.81
N LEU A 663 -19.45 7.12 4.33
CA LEU A 663 -18.31 6.46 3.70
C LEU A 663 -18.53 4.95 3.60
N ILE A 664 -19.10 4.31 4.63
CA ILE A 664 -19.45 2.88 4.56
C ILE A 664 -20.45 2.62 3.41
N VAL A 665 -21.50 3.43 3.29
CA VAL A 665 -22.51 3.28 2.23
C VAL A 665 -21.90 3.49 0.85
N VAL A 666 -21.12 4.55 0.65
CA VAL A 666 -20.43 4.85 -0.61
C VAL A 666 -19.49 3.71 -0.98
N MET A 667 -18.72 3.19 -0.03
CA MET A 667 -17.79 2.09 -0.25
C MET A 667 -18.51 0.79 -0.62
N LEU A 668 -19.59 0.45 0.07
CA LEU A 668 -20.41 -0.72 -0.27
C LEU A 668 -21.02 -0.57 -1.67
N ALA A 669 -21.58 0.61 -1.99
CA ALA A 669 -22.12 0.89 -3.31
C ALA A 669 -21.07 0.71 -4.40
N ILE A 670 -19.86 1.25 -4.22
CA ILE A 670 -18.77 1.11 -5.18
C ILE A 670 -18.36 -0.35 -5.35
N ILE A 671 -18.20 -1.11 -4.25
CA ILE A 671 -17.87 -2.54 -4.32
C ILE A 671 -18.95 -3.32 -5.06
N PHE A 672 -20.23 -3.06 -4.81
CA PHE A 672 -21.34 -3.72 -5.52
C PHE A 672 -21.38 -3.35 -7.00
N ILE A 673 -21.17 -2.08 -7.34
CA ILE A 673 -21.06 -1.62 -8.74
C ILE A 673 -19.92 -2.36 -9.44
N PHE A 674 -18.77 -2.47 -8.79
CA PHE A 674 -17.62 -3.18 -9.32
C PHE A 674 -17.86 -4.69 -9.47
N ASP A 675 -18.46 -5.35 -8.48
CA ASP A 675 -18.80 -6.78 -8.58
C ASP A 675 -19.83 -7.03 -9.70
N TRP A 676 -20.78 -6.11 -9.87
CA TRP A 676 -21.74 -6.12 -10.98
C TRP A 676 -21.06 -5.94 -12.33
N LEU A 677 -20.17 -4.95 -12.48
CA LEU A 677 -19.39 -4.72 -13.71
C LEU A 677 -18.45 -5.90 -14.04
N ILE A 678 -17.94 -6.60 -13.03
CA ILE A 678 -17.10 -7.79 -13.19
C ILE A 678 -17.93 -9.03 -13.51
N GLY A 679 -19.22 -9.03 -13.18
CA GLY A 679 -20.17 -10.14 -13.21
C GLY A 679 -20.40 -10.74 -14.59
N GLU A 680 -19.35 -11.31 -15.18
CA GLU A 680 -19.27 -12.12 -16.41
C GLU A 680 -17.82 -12.61 -16.68
N ALA A 681 -16.79 -12.09 -15.99
CA ALA A 681 -15.39 -12.55 -16.11
C ALA A 681 -15.07 -13.83 -15.32
N ARG A 682 -16.01 -14.37 -14.54
CA ARG A 682 -15.92 -15.76 -14.08
C ARG A 682 -16.11 -16.63 -15.31
N ILE A 683 -14.98 -17.07 -15.87
CA ILE A 683 -14.88 -18.12 -16.88
C ILE A 683 -16.02 -19.10 -16.64
N SER A 684 -16.93 -19.12 -17.61
CA SER A 684 -18.00 -20.10 -17.78
C SER A 684 -17.48 -21.50 -17.44
N ARG A 685 -17.57 -21.89 -16.17
CA ARG A 685 -17.79 -23.28 -15.81
C ARG A 685 -19.29 -23.47 -15.97
N SER A 686 -19.66 -23.74 -17.23
CA SER A 686 -20.73 -24.67 -17.58
C SER A 686 -21.88 -24.68 -16.58
N LYS A 687 -22.83 -23.75 -16.73
CA LYS A 687 -24.23 -24.08 -16.46
C LYS A 687 -24.72 -25.05 -17.54
N ALA A 688 -24.11 -26.22 -17.64
CA ALA A 688 -24.80 -27.38 -18.17
C ALA A 688 -25.83 -27.74 -17.10
N LYS A 689 -27.03 -27.16 -17.23
CA LYS A 689 -28.23 -27.80 -16.71
C LYS A 689 -28.23 -29.18 -17.35
N ASN A 690 -27.92 -30.22 -16.60
CA ASN A 690 -28.33 -31.57 -16.98
C ASN A 690 -29.86 -31.56 -16.94
N GLN A 691 -30.46 -31.26 -18.08
CA GLN A 691 -31.80 -31.71 -18.42
C GLN A 691 -31.61 -33.05 -19.12
N ALA A 692 -31.78 -34.12 -18.34
CA ALA A 692 -32.32 -35.40 -18.75
C ALA A 692 -32.88 -36.06 -17.49
#